data_AF-A0A3R6R808-F1
#
_entry.id   AF-A0A3R6R808-F1
#
_cell.length_a   1.000
_cell.length_b   1.000
_cell.length_c   1.000
_cell.angle_alpha   90.00
_cell.angle_beta   90.00
_cell.angle_gamma   90.00
#
_symmetry.space_group_name_H-M   'P 1'
#
loop_
_entity.id
_entity.type
_entity.pdbx_description
1 polymer ?
#
loop_
_entity_poly.entity_id
_entity_poly.type
_entity_poly.pdbx_seq_one_letter_code
_entity_poly.pdbx_strand_id
1 'polypeptide(L)'
;MISAVLFISFFIFLIMGIPIGICLGLSSVCAILYSGTSLTIVATNMYSGISKFLLLAIPFFVLSGNIMAKAGISKRLIKFVNTCVGHRRGGIAIVCVIVACFFGAISGSGPATVAALGAVLIPAMIEQGGFSAPFSAALMATASSIAIVIPPSIAFVVYASITGVSIADMFTAGIVPGILMGVALVIVVMIEARKNNIQSSQKRASGKERWEAFKDAFWGLLMPVIILGGIYGGIFTPTEAAAVSVVYGLFVGIFIYKEVTFKDLRGLLVESGKTTGGIMLIVASASLFSFVCTKFGIAQAASDLLGSIAHNQFTFLLIVNVIFLIAGCFIDANSAMYIFIPIMLPVCKALGYDVVAFGIVATVNLAIGQVTPPVGVNLFVAISVKLKKGMEVDIPKISRAVMPMIGASVIVLLLITYVPVVSTFLPKALAGDSYSGAVTASADSDQSTAVDGGSADFDTIGDYSDLDWKEQTWNFTCSTTETSTWAEGGRKFGELMEKATGGKIKVNVYAADQLTNGNQSEGIQALMNGDPVQISMHSNLIYSAFDPRFNVVSLPYLFSSVEEADAMLDGRAGDMLKDILAEYDLHCMGIAENGFRQLTNSVREIRSVDDMKNLKVRVAGSNLLMECYKRWGADATNMNWSETYTALQQKTVDGQENPLPAIDAASVQEVQPYCSLWNANYDCLFFCINQKIYDALTPEQQAVVDEAGQKAVDYERYINRAGDEEIMDRWQNTNGVTITKYEDMDVDSFKNAVSGVAEWYQKELENQGYKDAADLIAVFTEKSDSSIGADSVEDHSNLGWKEQTWNFTCSTTETSTWAEGGRKFGELVEKATGGKIKVNVYAADQLTNGNQSEGIQALIDGDPVQISMHSNLIYSAFDPRFNVVSLPYLFDSVEDADAMLDGEAGEMLKDILSEYGLHCMGIAENGFRELTNSVREIKSVDDMKNLKIRVAGSNLLMECYKRWGADATNMNWSETYTALQQKTVEGQENPLPAIDAASVQEVQPYCSLWNANYDCLFFCINQEIYDKLTPEQQAVIDECGALATRYEREINRAGDEEIMSRWSSKNGVTITPYADLDIDSFKNAVDGIDDWFISELKAQNYDDAEALVAAFRK
;
A
#
# COMPACT_ATOMS: atom_id res chain seq x y z
N MET A 1 -30.36 4.82 21.72
CA MET A 1 -31.72 5.05 21.19
C MET A 1 -31.84 4.80 19.70
N ILE A 2 -30.87 5.23 18.89
CA ILE A 2 -30.82 4.97 17.44
C ILE A 2 -30.95 3.47 17.12
N SER A 3 -30.25 2.59 17.84
CA SER A 3 -30.35 1.13 17.68
C SER A 3 -31.77 0.61 17.93
N ALA A 4 -32.48 1.18 18.91
CA ALA A 4 -33.88 0.82 19.18
C ALA A 4 -34.78 1.27 18.02
N VAL A 5 -34.58 2.48 17.50
CA VAL A 5 -35.33 2.97 16.32
C VAL A 5 -35.07 2.06 15.12
N LEU A 6 -33.82 1.70 14.85
CA LEU A 6 -33.42 0.78 13.77
C LEU A 6 -34.12 -0.57 13.91
N PHE A 7 -33.92 -1.29 15.02
CA PHE A 7 -34.46 -2.64 15.18
C PHE A 7 -35.99 -2.66 15.35
N ILE A 8 -36.57 -1.74 16.11
CA ILE A 8 -38.03 -1.69 16.29
C ILE A 8 -38.71 -1.38 14.97
N SER A 9 -38.24 -0.38 14.21
CA SER A 9 -38.82 -0.08 12.89
C SER A 9 -38.62 -1.25 11.92
N PHE A 10 -37.44 -1.88 11.91
CA PHE A 10 -37.17 -3.08 11.12
C PHE A 10 -38.16 -4.21 11.41
N PHE A 11 -38.35 -4.57 12.69
CA PHE A 11 -39.29 -5.63 13.08
C PHE A 11 -40.75 -5.25 12.83
N ILE A 12 -41.13 -3.98 13.00
CA ILE A 12 -42.47 -3.50 12.63
C ILE A 12 -42.71 -3.69 11.14
N PHE A 13 -41.79 -3.23 10.27
CA PHE A 13 -41.92 -3.40 8.83
C PHE A 13 -41.96 -4.87 8.42
N LEU A 14 -41.14 -5.71 9.07
CA LEU A 14 -41.13 -7.15 8.85
C LEU A 14 -42.48 -7.80 9.23
N ILE A 15 -43.06 -7.46 10.38
CA ILE A 15 -44.37 -7.96 10.84
C ILE A 15 -45.50 -7.48 9.92
N MET A 16 -45.38 -6.28 9.34
CA MET A 16 -46.32 -5.76 8.34
C MET A 16 -46.24 -6.50 6.99
N GLY A 17 -45.30 -7.43 6.82
CA GLY A 17 -45.13 -8.20 5.58
C GLY A 17 -44.45 -7.42 4.46
N ILE A 18 -43.71 -6.36 4.80
CA ILE A 18 -42.93 -5.59 3.83
C ILE A 18 -41.71 -6.44 3.37
N PRO A 19 -41.34 -6.41 2.07
CA PRO A 19 -40.15 -7.11 1.59
C PRO A 19 -38.88 -6.73 2.35
N ILE A 20 -38.02 -7.70 2.66
CA ILE A 20 -36.92 -7.51 3.61
C ILE A 20 -35.91 -6.44 3.20
N GLY A 21 -35.58 -6.32 1.92
CA GLY A 21 -34.72 -5.23 1.42
C GLY A 21 -35.31 -3.86 1.75
N ILE A 22 -36.63 -3.70 1.61
CA ILE A 22 -37.34 -2.46 1.98
C ILE A 22 -37.35 -2.27 3.50
N CYS A 23 -37.53 -3.33 4.29
CA CYS A 23 -37.43 -3.25 5.76
C CYS A 23 -36.04 -2.74 6.19
N LEU A 24 -34.96 -3.28 5.62
CA LEU A 24 -33.58 -2.85 5.91
C LEU A 24 -33.36 -1.40 5.51
N GLY A 25 -33.76 -1.02 4.30
CA GLY A 25 -33.59 0.35 3.81
C GLY A 25 -34.39 1.37 4.63
N LEU A 26 -35.68 1.13 4.85
CA LEU A 26 -36.54 2.06 5.59
C LEU A 26 -36.16 2.16 7.06
N SER A 27 -35.80 1.06 7.71
CA SER A 27 -35.35 1.11 9.11
C SER A 27 -34.04 1.89 9.26
N SER A 28 -33.12 1.73 8.30
CA SER A 28 -31.88 2.51 8.24
C SER A 28 -32.16 3.99 7.99
N VAL A 29 -33.10 4.32 7.10
CA VAL A 29 -33.54 5.71 6.88
C VAL A 29 -34.17 6.29 8.14
N CYS A 30 -35.02 5.54 8.85
CA CYS A 30 -35.57 5.97 10.14
C CYS A 30 -34.49 6.25 11.18
N ALA A 31 -33.47 5.39 11.26
CA ALA A 31 -32.33 5.57 12.17
C ALA A 31 -31.49 6.81 11.79
N ILE A 32 -31.20 7.01 10.50
CA ILE A 32 -30.48 8.18 9.97
C ILE A 32 -31.25 9.47 10.25
N LEU A 33 -32.54 9.50 9.94
CA LEU A 33 -33.42 10.64 10.24
C LEU A 33 -33.44 10.98 11.73
N TYR A 34 -33.52 9.96 12.59
CA TYR A 34 -33.51 10.15 14.04
C TYR A 34 -32.14 10.65 14.55
N SER A 35 -31.04 10.23 13.91
CA SER A 35 -29.68 10.67 14.27
C SER A 35 -29.36 12.12 13.89
N GLY A 36 -30.16 12.76 13.02
CA GLY A 36 -29.86 14.08 12.47
C GLY A 36 -28.80 14.08 11.35
N THR A 37 -28.34 12.90 10.92
CA THR A 37 -27.36 12.74 9.83
C THR A 37 -28.00 13.06 8.46
N SER A 38 -27.19 13.58 7.52
CA SER A 38 -27.63 13.88 6.15
C SER A 38 -28.24 12.69 5.42
N LEU A 39 -29.38 12.90 4.76
CA LEU A 39 -30.03 11.90 3.91
C LEU A 39 -29.20 11.55 2.65
N THR A 40 -28.21 12.37 2.26
CA THR A 40 -27.32 12.07 1.14
C THR A 40 -26.55 10.75 1.35
N ILE A 41 -26.30 10.39 2.61
CA ILE A 41 -25.65 9.11 2.97
C ILE A 41 -26.47 7.92 2.50
N VAL A 42 -27.80 8.02 2.50
CA VAL A 42 -28.70 6.95 2.03
C VAL A 42 -28.39 6.59 0.58
N ALA A 43 -28.32 7.59 -0.30
CA ALA A 43 -28.07 7.37 -1.72
C ALA A 43 -26.64 6.85 -1.96
N THR A 44 -25.66 7.45 -1.29
CA THR A 44 -24.24 7.11 -1.44
C THR A 44 -23.95 5.67 -1.01
N ASN A 45 -24.41 5.27 0.18
CA ASN A 45 -24.20 3.91 0.71
C ASN A 45 -24.95 2.85 -0.10
N MET A 46 -26.19 3.16 -0.52
CA MET A 46 -26.95 2.23 -1.36
C MET A 46 -26.30 2.02 -2.73
N TYR A 47 -25.73 3.08 -3.33
CA TYR A 47 -25.01 2.99 -4.61
C TYR A 47 -23.67 2.27 -4.45
N SER A 48 -22.85 2.69 -3.46
CA SER A 48 -21.57 2.07 -3.12
C SER A 48 -21.70 0.57 -2.90
N GLY A 49 -22.73 0.14 -2.16
CA GLY A 49 -23.01 -1.26 -1.89
C GLY A 49 -23.22 -2.14 -3.13
N ILE A 50 -23.87 -1.60 -4.17
CA ILE A 50 -24.15 -2.34 -5.43
C ILE A 50 -23.09 -2.13 -6.50
N SER A 51 -22.22 -1.13 -6.36
CA SER A 51 -21.20 -0.77 -7.36
C SER A 51 -19.91 -1.61 -7.23
N LYS A 52 -19.99 -2.81 -6.66
CA LYS A 52 -18.85 -3.72 -6.51
C LYS A 52 -18.74 -4.65 -7.72
N PHE A 53 -17.59 -4.66 -8.40
CA PHE A 53 -17.38 -5.46 -9.60
C PHE A 53 -17.71 -6.96 -9.42
N LEU A 54 -17.36 -7.51 -8.24
CA LEU A 54 -17.62 -8.92 -7.88
C LEU A 54 -19.11 -9.31 -7.94
N LEU A 55 -20.02 -8.35 -7.75
CA LEU A 55 -21.46 -8.60 -7.78
C LEU A 55 -21.97 -8.87 -9.19
N LEU A 56 -21.21 -8.55 -10.26
CA LEU A 56 -21.55 -8.91 -11.64
C LEU A 56 -21.62 -10.43 -11.87
N ALA A 57 -20.96 -11.23 -11.02
CA ALA A 57 -21.06 -12.68 -11.10
C ALA A 57 -22.49 -13.18 -10.83
N ILE A 58 -23.24 -12.47 -9.97
CA ILE A 58 -24.62 -12.84 -9.59
C ILE A 58 -25.56 -12.88 -10.81
N PRO A 59 -25.74 -11.80 -11.59
CA PRO A 59 -26.63 -11.84 -12.75
C PRO A 59 -26.21 -12.89 -13.79
N PHE A 60 -24.90 -13.07 -14.01
CA PHE A 60 -24.42 -14.05 -14.98
C PHE A 60 -24.66 -15.49 -14.51
N PHE A 61 -24.41 -15.83 -13.24
CA PHE A 61 -24.72 -17.16 -12.72
C PHE A 61 -26.23 -17.43 -12.65
N VAL A 62 -27.04 -16.43 -12.28
CA VAL A 62 -28.51 -16.54 -12.33
C VAL A 62 -28.98 -16.80 -13.76
N LEU A 63 -28.46 -16.06 -14.74
CA LEU A 63 -28.80 -16.23 -16.15
C LEU A 63 -28.37 -17.60 -16.68
N SER A 64 -27.15 -18.03 -16.34
CA SER A 64 -26.61 -19.34 -16.71
C SER A 64 -27.49 -20.48 -16.16
N GLY A 65 -27.86 -20.42 -14.88
CA GLY A 65 -28.77 -21.39 -14.26
C GLY A 65 -30.12 -21.48 -14.97
N ASN A 66 -30.72 -20.34 -15.33
CA ASN A 66 -31.99 -20.30 -16.06
C ASN A 66 -31.88 -20.87 -17.48
N ILE A 67 -30.81 -20.54 -18.21
CA ILE A 67 -30.52 -21.11 -19.55
C ILE A 67 -30.37 -22.63 -19.45
N MET A 68 -29.63 -23.11 -18.46
CA MET A 68 -29.34 -24.53 -18.24
C MET A 68 -30.59 -25.33 -17.90
N ALA A 69 -31.46 -24.77 -17.05
CA ALA A 69 -32.75 -25.35 -16.73
C ALA A 69 -33.61 -25.52 -18.00
N LYS A 70 -33.62 -24.50 -18.87
CA LYS A 70 -34.33 -24.53 -20.15
C LYS A 70 -33.70 -25.46 -21.18
N ALA A 71 -32.39 -25.63 -21.18
CA ALA A 71 -31.63 -26.47 -22.13
C ALA A 71 -31.82 -27.98 -21.93
N GLY A 72 -32.61 -28.41 -20.93
CA GLY A 72 -32.93 -29.83 -20.70
C GLY A 72 -31.79 -30.65 -20.09
N ILE A 73 -30.79 -30.00 -19.50
CA ILE A 73 -29.64 -30.67 -18.87
C ILE A 73 -30.06 -31.52 -17.68
N SER A 74 -31.03 -31.04 -16.89
CA SER A 74 -31.59 -31.77 -15.75
C SER A 74 -32.08 -33.18 -16.13
N LYS A 75 -32.84 -33.31 -17.22
CA LYS A 75 -33.36 -34.61 -17.70
C LYS A 75 -32.24 -35.58 -18.05
N ARG A 76 -31.17 -35.09 -18.68
CA ARG A 76 -30.01 -35.89 -19.12
C ARG A 76 -29.17 -36.34 -17.93
N LEU A 77 -28.93 -35.44 -16.96
CA LEU A 77 -28.25 -35.76 -15.71
C LEU A 77 -29.03 -36.82 -14.92
N ILE A 78 -30.35 -36.66 -14.78
CA ILE A 78 -31.21 -37.66 -14.13
C ILE A 78 -31.06 -39.03 -14.79
N LYS A 79 -31.14 -39.08 -16.12
CA LYS A 79 -31.00 -40.33 -16.89
C LYS A 79 -29.63 -40.97 -16.65
N PHE A 80 -28.54 -40.21 -16.75
CA PHE A 80 -27.19 -40.70 -16.52
C PHE A 80 -27.01 -41.25 -15.10
N VAL A 81 -27.30 -40.46 -14.08
CA VAL A 81 -27.15 -40.88 -12.67
C VAL A 81 -28.04 -42.09 -12.37
N ASN A 82 -29.26 -42.14 -12.92
CA ASN A 82 -30.16 -43.29 -12.77
C ASN A 82 -29.57 -44.58 -13.38
N THR A 83 -28.89 -44.53 -14.53
CA THR A 83 -28.21 -45.71 -15.09
C THR A 83 -27.03 -46.20 -14.22
N CYS A 84 -26.40 -45.29 -13.46
CA CYS A 84 -25.28 -45.61 -12.58
C CYS A 84 -25.73 -46.21 -11.25
N VAL A 85 -26.72 -45.61 -10.57
CA VAL A 85 -27.08 -45.95 -9.19
C VAL A 85 -28.55 -46.36 -8.97
N GLY A 86 -29.43 -46.21 -9.98
CA GLY A 86 -30.86 -46.48 -9.86
C GLY A 86 -31.22 -47.93 -9.50
N HIS A 87 -30.37 -48.88 -9.87
CA HIS A 87 -30.52 -50.30 -9.54
C HIS A 87 -30.25 -50.63 -8.06
N ARG A 88 -29.69 -49.68 -7.29
CA ARG A 88 -29.47 -49.86 -5.85
C ARG A 88 -30.78 -49.68 -5.09
N ARG A 89 -30.83 -50.19 -3.86
CA ARG A 89 -31.97 -50.02 -2.96
C ARG A 89 -32.15 -48.53 -2.63
N GLY A 90 -33.34 -47.98 -2.85
CA GLY A 90 -33.59 -46.54 -2.77
C GLY A 90 -32.97 -45.72 -3.91
N GLY A 91 -32.59 -46.36 -5.02
CA GLY A 91 -31.79 -45.77 -6.09
C GLY A 91 -32.32 -44.44 -6.63
N ILE A 92 -33.62 -44.30 -6.87
CA ILE A 92 -34.19 -43.03 -7.40
C ILE A 92 -34.08 -41.85 -6.40
N ALA A 93 -34.10 -42.12 -5.10
CA ALA A 93 -33.87 -41.09 -4.08
C ALA A 93 -32.38 -40.72 -3.99
N ILE A 94 -31.46 -41.68 -4.20
CA ILE A 94 -30.02 -41.40 -4.34
C ILE A 94 -29.76 -40.57 -5.61
N VAL A 95 -30.45 -40.88 -6.71
CA VAL A 95 -30.42 -40.07 -7.94
C VAL A 95 -30.85 -38.65 -7.64
N CYS A 96 -31.90 -38.46 -6.83
CA CYS A 96 -32.34 -37.12 -6.42
C CYS A 96 -31.24 -36.33 -5.70
N VAL A 97 -30.56 -36.93 -4.73
CA VAL A 97 -29.47 -36.25 -4.00
C VAL A 97 -28.31 -35.89 -4.94
N ILE A 98 -27.84 -36.84 -5.74
CA ILE A 98 -26.69 -36.62 -6.63
C ILE A 98 -27.02 -35.59 -7.71
N VAL A 99 -28.17 -35.70 -8.37
CA VAL A 99 -28.58 -34.74 -9.41
C VAL A 99 -28.79 -33.35 -8.80
N ALA A 100 -29.36 -33.24 -7.61
CA ALA A 100 -29.51 -31.95 -6.93
C ALA A 100 -28.15 -31.33 -6.61
N CYS A 101 -27.14 -32.11 -6.20
CA CYS A 101 -25.78 -31.60 -5.99
C CYS A 101 -25.16 -31.08 -7.30
N PHE A 102 -25.27 -31.84 -8.39
CA PHE A 102 -24.73 -31.45 -9.71
C PHE A 102 -25.47 -30.26 -10.32
N PHE A 103 -26.79 -30.23 -10.24
CA PHE A 103 -27.61 -29.12 -10.74
C PHE A 103 -27.47 -27.89 -9.85
N GLY A 104 -27.25 -28.11 -8.55
CA GLY A 104 -26.94 -27.07 -7.57
C GLY A 104 -25.69 -26.30 -7.95
N ALA A 105 -24.62 -27.01 -8.32
CA ALA A 105 -23.39 -26.44 -8.90
C ALA A 105 -23.61 -25.62 -10.18
N ILE A 106 -24.80 -25.64 -10.79
CA ILE A 106 -25.10 -24.86 -11.99
C ILE A 106 -26.00 -23.66 -11.64
N SER A 107 -27.00 -23.88 -10.76
CA SER A 107 -27.99 -22.87 -10.42
C SER A 107 -27.61 -21.93 -9.27
N GLY A 108 -26.77 -22.38 -8.33
CA GLY A 108 -26.41 -21.66 -7.10
C GLY A 108 -27.61 -21.29 -6.20
N SER A 109 -28.79 -21.89 -6.40
CA SER A 109 -30.04 -21.53 -5.70
C SER A 109 -30.88 -22.75 -5.33
N GLY A 110 -31.17 -22.88 -4.03
CA GLY A 110 -31.99 -23.96 -3.47
C GLY A 110 -33.43 -23.96 -4.00
N PRO A 111 -34.21 -22.87 -3.83
CA PRO A 111 -35.58 -22.81 -4.32
C PRO A 111 -35.70 -23.06 -5.83
N ALA A 112 -34.77 -22.52 -6.62
CA ALA A 112 -34.73 -22.73 -8.06
C ALA A 112 -34.47 -24.20 -8.43
N THR A 113 -33.58 -24.87 -7.70
CA THR A 113 -33.30 -26.30 -7.87
C THR A 113 -34.52 -27.16 -7.52
N VAL A 114 -35.26 -26.84 -6.44
CA VAL A 114 -36.52 -27.52 -6.11
C VAL A 114 -37.53 -27.35 -7.23
N ALA A 115 -37.71 -26.13 -7.75
CA ALA A 115 -38.67 -25.85 -8.82
C ALA A 115 -38.31 -26.60 -10.12
N ALA A 116 -37.03 -26.61 -10.50
CA ALA A 116 -36.56 -27.23 -11.73
C ALA A 116 -36.59 -28.77 -11.70
N LEU A 117 -36.15 -29.37 -10.59
CA LEU A 117 -35.99 -30.83 -10.47
C LEU A 117 -37.21 -31.51 -9.84
N GLY A 118 -37.92 -30.82 -8.93
CA GLY A 118 -38.98 -31.38 -8.12
C GLY A 118 -40.16 -31.89 -8.95
N ALA A 119 -40.50 -31.18 -10.04
CA ALA A 119 -41.57 -31.58 -10.96
C ALA A 119 -41.33 -32.95 -11.63
N VAL A 120 -40.09 -33.42 -11.68
CA VAL A 120 -39.72 -34.70 -12.29
C VAL A 120 -39.38 -35.74 -11.22
N LEU A 121 -38.55 -35.36 -10.23
CA LEU A 121 -38.00 -36.30 -9.26
C LEU A 121 -38.95 -36.64 -8.11
N ILE A 122 -39.78 -35.70 -7.63
CA ILE A 122 -40.76 -36.00 -6.58
C ILE A 122 -41.76 -37.05 -7.07
N PRO A 123 -42.41 -36.90 -8.26
CA PRO A 123 -43.26 -37.95 -8.79
C PRO A 123 -42.52 -39.26 -9.06
N ALA A 124 -41.27 -39.22 -9.54
CA ALA A 124 -40.49 -40.43 -9.81
C ALA A 124 -40.17 -41.22 -8.52
N MET A 125 -39.83 -40.54 -7.42
CA MET A 125 -39.59 -41.19 -6.12
C MET A 125 -40.85 -41.87 -5.58
N ILE A 126 -42.03 -41.29 -5.80
CA ILE A 126 -43.30 -41.86 -5.37
C ILE A 126 -43.71 -43.03 -6.28
N GLU A 127 -43.78 -42.80 -7.59
CA GLU A 127 -44.32 -43.76 -8.56
C GLU A 127 -43.37 -44.93 -8.83
N GLN A 128 -42.07 -44.67 -8.93
CA GLN A 128 -41.07 -45.69 -9.28
C GLN A 128 -40.29 -46.17 -8.06
N GLY A 129 -40.10 -45.31 -7.06
CA GLY A 129 -39.30 -45.60 -5.88
C GLY A 129 -40.08 -46.14 -4.68
N GLY A 130 -41.41 -45.99 -4.65
CA GLY A 130 -42.24 -46.41 -3.51
C GLY A 130 -42.03 -45.58 -2.24
N PHE A 131 -41.45 -44.38 -2.35
CA PHE A 131 -41.31 -43.47 -1.21
C PHE A 131 -42.62 -42.74 -0.93
N SER A 132 -42.84 -42.34 0.33
CA SER A 132 -44.00 -41.51 0.68
C SER A 132 -43.89 -40.12 0.04
N ALA A 133 -45.03 -39.50 -0.27
CA ALA A 133 -45.05 -38.14 -0.82
C ALA A 133 -44.36 -37.11 0.12
N PRO A 134 -44.60 -37.13 1.45
CA PRO A 134 -43.89 -36.23 2.37
C PRO A 134 -42.37 -36.43 2.38
N PHE A 135 -41.88 -37.68 2.38
CA PHE A 135 -40.44 -37.95 2.33
C PHE A 135 -39.82 -37.49 1.01
N SER A 136 -40.50 -37.75 -0.11
CA SER A 136 -40.03 -37.38 -1.45
C SER A 136 -39.92 -35.86 -1.60
N ALA A 137 -40.91 -35.11 -1.11
CA ALA A 137 -40.87 -33.65 -1.09
C ALA A 137 -39.79 -33.11 -0.14
N ALA A 138 -39.68 -33.65 1.07
CA ALA A 138 -38.66 -33.25 2.04
C ALA A 138 -37.22 -33.52 1.54
N LEU A 139 -36.99 -34.67 0.89
CA LEU A 139 -35.69 -35.01 0.33
C LEU A 139 -35.32 -34.08 -0.82
N MET A 140 -36.26 -33.78 -1.71
CA MET A 140 -36.03 -32.84 -2.80
C MET A 140 -35.69 -31.44 -2.25
N ALA A 141 -36.42 -30.98 -1.23
CA ALA A 141 -36.15 -29.69 -0.58
C ALA A 141 -34.74 -29.65 0.06
N THR A 142 -34.36 -30.70 0.78
CA THR A 142 -33.07 -30.78 1.50
C THR A 142 -31.89 -31.00 0.57
N ALA A 143 -32.02 -31.88 -0.41
CA ALA A 143 -30.97 -32.08 -1.39
C ALA A 143 -30.74 -30.82 -2.25
N SER A 144 -31.79 -30.03 -2.49
CA SER A 144 -31.67 -28.75 -3.20
C SER A 144 -31.02 -27.66 -2.36
N SER A 145 -31.14 -27.67 -1.03
CA SER A 145 -30.48 -26.64 -0.22
C SER A 145 -28.96 -26.74 -0.26
N ILE A 146 -28.41 -27.92 -0.59
CA ILE A 146 -26.97 -28.11 -0.88
C ILE A 146 -26.53 -27.24 -2.07
N ALA A 147 -27.44 -26.81 -2.96
CA ALA A 147 -27.12 -25.97 -4.11
C ALA A 147 -26.48 -24.63 -3.75
N ILE A 148 -26.72 -24.09 -2.54
CA ILE A 148 -26.05 -22.85 -2.11
C ILE A 148 -24.69 -23.11 -1.45
N VAL A 149 -24.33 -24.38 -1.21
CA VAL A 149 -23.05 -24.81 -0.60
C VAL A 149 -22.09 -25.34 -1.67
N ILE A 150 -22.59 -26.03 -2.70
CA ILE A 150 -21.75 -26.54 -3.80
C ILE A 150 -21.50 -25.43 -4.83
N PRO A 151 -20.23 -25.14 -5.17
CA PRO A 151 -19.90 -24.06 -6.10
C PRO A 151 -20.19 -24.38 -7.57
N PRO A 152 -20.32 -23.33 -8.42
CA PRO A 152 -20.50 -21.91 -8.11
C PRO A 152 -21.75 -21.62 -7.27
N SER A 153 -21.60 -20.78 -6.24
CA SER A 153 -22.69 -20.42 -5.31
C SER A 153 -22.85 -18.90 -5.20
N ILE A 154 -24.09 -18.42 -5.36
CA ILE A 154 -24.43 -17.01 -5.19
C ILE A 154 -24.18 -16.56 -3.75
N ALA A 155 -24.45 -17.43 -2.77
CA ALA A 155 -24.26 -17.12 -1.36
C ALA A 155 -22.78 -16.87 -1.03
N PHE A 156 -21.87 -17.63 -1.65
CA PHE A 156 -20.43 -17.39 -1.50
C PHE A 156 -19.97 -16.09 -2.16
N VAL A 157 -20.53 -15.73 -3.32
CA VAL A 157 -20.25 -14.41 -3.95
C VAL A 157 -20.71 -13.28 -3.04
N VAL A 158 -21.89 -13.40 -2.43
CA VAL A 158 -22.41 -12.43 -1.46
C VAL A 158 -21.49 -12.33 -0.24
N TYR A 159 -21.14 -13.46 0.37
CA TYR A 159 -20.23 -13.48 1.52
C TYR A 159 -18.87 -12.84 1.21
N ALA A 160 -18.25 -13.21 0.09
CA ALA A 160 -17.01 -12.63 -0.38
C ALA A 160 -17.12 -11.11 -0.57
N SER A 161 -18.23 -10.63 -1.14
CA SER A 161 -18.47 -9.19 -1.33
C SER A 161 -18.62 -8.39 -0.03
N ILE A 162 -19.06 -9.05 1.04
CA ILE A 162 -19.22 -8.45 2.38
C ILE A 162 -17.88 -8.46 3.14
N THR A 163 -17.15 -9.57 3.06
CA THR A 163 -15.99 -9.83 3.92
C THR A 163 -14.63 -9.55 3.28
N GLY A 164 -14.59 -9.36 1.97
CA GLY A 164 -13.36 -9.12 1.20
C GLY A 164 -12.55 -10.39 0.87
N VAL A 165 -12.98 -11.58 1.30
CA VAL A 165 -12.27 -12.83 1.00
C VAL A 165 -12.43 -13.23 -0.47
N SER A 166 -11.48 -14.01 -1.00
CA SER A 166 -11.49 -14.49 -2.38
C SER A 166 -12.69 -15.40 -2.66
N ILE A 167 -13.40 -15.15 -3.77
CA ILE A 167 -14.47 -16.03 -4.25
C ILE A 167 -13.91 -17.41 -4.61
N ALA A 168 -12.67 -17.48 -5.13
CA ALA A 168 -12.03 -18.74 -5.48
C ALA A 168 -11.78 -19.60 -4.22
N ASP A 169 -11.35 -18.98 -3.12
CA ASP A 169 -11.19 -19.66 -1.82
C ASP A 169 -12.53 -20.13 -1.27
N MET A 170 -13.58 -19.30 -1.36
CA MET A 170 -14.93 -19.69 -0.94
C MET A 170 -15.47 -20.85 -1.78
N PHE A 171 -15.23 -20.84 -3.10
CA PHE A 171 -15.65 -21.91 -3.99
C PHE A 171 -14.89 -23.21 -3.66
N THR A 172 -13.56 -23.20 -3.54
CA THR A 172 -12.83 -24.42 -3.16
C THR A 172 -13.23 -24.93 -1.78
N ALA A 173 -13.41 -24.03 -0.81
CA ALA A 173 -13.80 -24.38 0.56
C ALA A 173 -15.18 -25.05 0.65
N GLY A 174 -16.12 -24.71 -0.24
CA GLY A 174 -17.47 -25.29 -0.25
C GLY A 174 -17.57 -26.72 -0.81
N ILE A 175 -16.57 -27.18 -1.58
CA ILE A 175 -16.61 -28.48 -2.26
C ILE A 175 -16.75 -29.64 -1.25
N VAL A 176 -15.85 -29.68 -0.25
CA VAL A 176 -15.80 -30.77 0.73
C VAL A 176 -17.07 -30.78 1.62
N PRO A 177 -17.48 -29.66 2.25
CA PRO A 177 -18.73 -29.57 3.00
C PRO A 177 -19.96 -29.99 2.19
N GLY A 178 -20.07 -29.54 0.93
CA GLY A 178 -21.19 -29.88 0.06
C GLY A 178 -21.27 -31.38 -0.24
N ILE A 179 -20.12 -32.03 -0.51
CA ILE A 179 -20.05 -33.48 -0.69
C ILE A 179 -20.44 -34.22 0.60
N LEU A 180 -19.95 -33.77 1.76
CA LEU A 180 -20.29 -34.35 3.06
C LEU A 180 -21.80 -34.29 3.34
N MET A 181 -22.45 -33.16 3.06
CA MET A 181 -23.91 -33.03 3.15
C MET A 181 -24.62 -34.01 2.21
N GLY A 182 -24.16 -34.12 0.96
CA GLY A 182 -24.72 -35.07 0.00
C GLY A 182 -24.61 -36.53 0.47
N VAL A 183 -23.45 -36.91 0.99
CA VAL A 183 -23.22 -38.25 1.57
C VAL A 183 -24.13 -38.49 2.78
N ALA A 184 -24.27 -37.50 3.67
CA ALA A 184 -25.16 -37.59 4.83
C ALA A 184 -26.62 -37.83 4.42
N LEU A 185 -27.12 -37.16 3.37
CA LEU A 185 -28.47 -37.40 2.84
C LEU A 185 -28.60 -38.78 2.17
N VAL A 186 -27.59 -39.27 1.47
CA VAL A 186 -27.58 -40.63 0.91
C VAL A 186 -27.70 -41.67 2.04
N ILE A 187 -27.03 -41.46 3.17
CA ILE A 187 -27.16 -42.33 4.36
C ILE A 187 -28.61 -42.33 4.87
N VAL A 188 -29.25 -41.16 5.00
CA VAL A 188 -30.67 -41.06 5.40
C VAL A 188 -31.58 -41.83 4.44
N VAL A 189 -31.35 -41.70 3.13
CA VAL A 189 -32.10 -42.45 2.10
C VAL A 189 -31.92 -43.96 2.27
N MET A 190 -30.70 -44.42 2.53
CA MET A 190 -30.41 -45.84 2.74
C MET A 190 -31.10 -46.38 4.00
N ILE A 191 -31.16 -45.59 5.07
CA ILE A 191 -31.87 -45.94 6.31
C ILE A 191 -33.37 -46.03 6.05
N GLU A 192 -33.96 -45.04 5.39
CA GLU A 192 -35.40 -45.00 5.10
C GLU A 192 -35.83 -46.16 4.17
N ALA A 193 -35.03 -46.42 3.13
CA ALA A 193 -35.29 -47.54 2.22
C ALA A 193 -35.16 -48.90 2.90
N ARG A 194 -34.29 -49.03 3.92
CA ARG A 194 -34.23 -50.23 4.76
C ARG A 194 -35.45 -50.35 5.66
N LYS A 195 -35.78 -49.29 6.40
CA LYS A 195 -36.89 -49.26 7.37
C LYS A 195 -38.24 -49.56 6.73
N ASN A 196 -38.51 -49.01 5.55
CA ASN A 196 -39.78 -49.18 4.84
C ASN A 196 -39.78 -50.33 3.82
N ASN A 197 -38.78 -51.21 3.83
CA ASN A 197 -38.68 -52.35 2.92
C ASN A 197 -38.78 -52.00 1.42
N ILE A 198 -38.33 -50.81 1.03
CA ILE A 198 -38.34 -50.34 -0.36
C ILE A 198 -37.34 -51.16 -1.18
N GLN A 199 -37.81 -51.78 -2.25
CA GLN A 199 -36.99 -52.56 -3.20
C GLN A 199 -36.66 -51.71 -4.44
N SER A 200 -35.58 -52.04 -5.15
CA SER A 200 -35.30 -51.38 -6.42
C SER A 200 -36.29 -51.84 -7.48
N SER A 201 -36.90 -50.88 -8.19
CA SER A 201 -37.77 -51.14 -9.34
C SER A 201 -36.99 -51.26 -10.65
N GLN A 202 -35.66 -51.05 -10.63
CA GLN A 202 -34.81 -50.92 -11.81
C GLN A 202 -33.79 -52.06 -11.89
N LYS A 203 -33.62 -52.65 -13.07
CA LYS A 203 -32.52 -53.60 -13.34
C LYS A 203 -31.20 -52.85 -13.51
N ARG A 204 -30.08 -53.51 -13.25
CA ARG A 204 -28.74 -52.94 -13.47
C ARG A 204 -28.54 -52.66 -14.96
N ALA A 205 -28.34 -51.39 -15.31
CA ALA A 205 -27.99 -50.99 -16.66
C ALA A 205 -26.65 -51.60 -17.10
N SER A 206 -26.58 -51.97 -18.37
CA SER A 206 -25.37 -52.47 -19.05
C SER A 206 -24.31 -51.37 -19.19
N GLY A 207 -23.05 -51.76 -19.41
CA GLY A 207 -21.96 -50.80 -19.66
C GLY A 207 -22.21 -49.91 -20.88
N LYS A 208 -22.86 -50.45 -21.91
CA LYS A 208 -23.25 -49.72 -23.13
C LYS A 208 -24.29 -48.63 -22.82
N GLU A 209 -25.35 -48.97 -22.10
CA GLU A 209 -26.39 -48.00 -21.71
C GLU A 209 -25.83 -46.87 -20.84
N ARG A 210 -24.89 -47.19 -19.92
CA ARG A 210 -24.21 -46.17 -19.10
C ARG A 210 -23.36 -45.22 -19.95
N TRP A 211 -22.64 -45.75 -20.94
CA TRP A 211 -21.82 -44.94 -21.83
C TRP A 211 -22.66 -44.05 -22.76
N GLU A 212 -23.79 -44.56 -23.26
CA GLU A 212 -24.74 -43.76 -24.04
C GLU A 212 -25.36 -42.65 -23.20
N ALA A 213 -25.74 -42.92 -21.95
CA ALA A 213 -26.26 -41.91 -21.05
C ALA A 213 -25.19 -40.88 -20.63
N PHE A 214 -23.93 -41.30 -20.47
CA PHE A 214 -22.81 -40.39 -20.22
C PHE A 214 -22.60 -39.44 -21.39
N LYS A 215 -22.57 -39.94 -22.64
CA LYS A 215 -22.45 -39.12 -23.84
C LYS A 215 -23.57 -38.08 -23.95
N ASP A 216 -24.79 -38.48 -23.61
CA ASP A 216 -25.96 -37.59 -23.60
C ASP A 216 -25.80 -36.47 -22.56
N ALA A 217 -25.31 -36.79 -21.36
CA ALA A 217 -25.10 -35.84 -20.26
C ALA A 217 -23.77 -35.07 -20.30
N PHE A 218 -22.82 -35.44 -21.17
CA PHE A 218 -21.44 -34.95 -21.19
C PHE A 218 -21.34 -33.43 -21.22
N TRP A 219 -22.08 -32.77 -22.11
CA TRP A 219 -22.05 -31.31 -22.25
C TRP A 219 -22.60 -30.57 -21.02
N GLY A 220 -23.54 -31.18 -20.28
CA GLY A 220 -24.00 -30.63 -19.01
C GLY A 220 -22.95 -30.80 -17.89
N LEU A 221 -22.28 -31.96 -17.83
CA LEU A 221 -21.24 -32.25 -16.84
C LEU A 221 -19.96 -31.42 -17.04
N LEU A 222 -19.70 -30.98 -18.27
CA LEU A 222 -18.54 -30.15 -18.59
C LEU A 222 -18.66 -28.72 -18.01
N MET A 223 -19.88 -28.24 -17.70
CA MET A 223 -20.10 -26.88 -17.23
C MET A 223 -19.37 -26.57 -15.90
N PRO A 224 -19.58 -27.32 -14.78
CA PRO A 224 -18.81 -27.09 -13.57
C PRO A 224 -17.30 -27.21 -13.78
N VAL A 225 -16.85 -28.06 -14.71
CA VAL A 225 -15.43 -28.22 -15.04
C VAL A 225 -14.87 -27.00 -15.76
N ILE A 226 -15.63 -26.39 -16.68
CA ILE A 226 -15.23 -25.14 -17.36
C ILE A 226 -15.15 -23.99 -16.35
N ILE A 227 -16.16 -23.87 -15.48
CA ILE A 227 -16.21 -22.78 -14.50
C ILE A 227 -15.08 -22.95 -13.49
N LEU A 228 -15.01 -24.09 -12.81
CA LEU A 228 -14.03 -24.32 -11.76
C LEU A 228 -12.61 -24.47 -12.33
N GLY A 229 -12.45 -25.22 -13.42
CA GLY A 229 -11.15 -25.39 -14.08
C GLY A 229 -10.63 -24.10 -14.72
N GLY A 230 -11.51 -23.24 -15.22
CA GLY A 230 -11.12 -21.92 -15.71
C GLY A 230 -10.69 -20.98 -14.60
N ILE A 231 -11.40 -20.98 -13.46
CA ILE A 231 -11.04 -20.19 -12.27
C ILE A 231 -9.70 -20.66 -11.70
N TYR A 232 -9.57 -21.96 -11.40
CA TYR A 232 -8.36 -22.49 -10.76
C TYR A 232 -7.17 -22.62 -11.71
N GLY A 233 -7.41 -22.64 -13.02
CA GLY A 233 -6.36 -22.59 -14.04
C GLY A 233 -5.86 -21.17 -14.32
N GLY A 234 -6.39 -20.13 -13.65
CA GLY A 234 -6.04 -18.73 -13.89
C GLY A 234 -6.47 -18.22 -15.27
N ILE A 235 -7.39 -18.92 -15.95
CA ILE A 235 -7.87 -18.56 -17.29
C ILE A 235 -9.02 -17.56 -17.20
N PHE A 236 -9.92 -17.76 -16.24
CA PHE A 236 -11.10 -16.92 -16.03
C PHE A 236 -11.16 -16.45 -14.58
N THR A 237 -11.66 -15.25 -14.40
CA THR A 237 -12.10 -14.76 -13.10
C THR A 237 -13.46 -15.35 -12.72
N PRO A 238 -13.92 -15.26 -11.47
CA PRO A 238 -15.27 -15.74 -11.12
C PRO A 238 -16.39 -15.08 -11.95
N THR A 239 -16.25 -13.78 -12.23
CA THR A 239 -17.14 -12.97 -13.05
C THR A 239 -17.08 -13.37 -14.53
N GLU A 240 -15.88 -13.55 -15.08
CA GLU A 240 -15.69 -14.04 -16.44
C GLU A 240 -16.17 -15.48 -16.60
N ALA A 241 -15.91 -16.35 -15.63
CA ALA A 241 -16.37 -17.73 -15.62
C ALA A 241 -17.91 -17.79 -15.62
N ALA A 242 -18.56 -16.87 -14.91
CA ALA A 242 -20.01 -16.71 -14.96
C ALA A 242 -20.47 -16.31 -16.38
N ALA A 243 -19.82 -15.33 -17.02
CA ALA A 243 -20.14 -14.92 -18.39
C ALA A 243 -19.89 -16.04 -19.42
N VAL A 244 -18.76 -16.74 -19.32
CA VAL A 244 -18.41 -17.92 -20.13
C VAL A 244 -19.46 -19.01 -19.94
N SER A 245 -19.95 -19.23 -18.72
CA SER A 245 -21.03 -20.19 -18.46
C SER A 245 -22.33 -19.83 -19.19
N VAL A 246 -22.67 -18.54 -19.29
CA VAL A 246 -23.83 -18.07 -20.09
C VAL A 246 -23.62 -18.39 -21.57
N VAL A 247 -22.45 -18.03 -22.12
CA VAL A 247 -22.13 -18.26 -23.54
C VAL A 247 -22.13 -19.75 -23.88
N TYR A 248 -21.42 -20.55 -23.09
CA TYR A 248 -21.37 -22.00 -23.23
C TYR A 248 -22.77 -22.61 -23.07
N GLY A 249 -23.57 -22.09 -22.15
CA GLY A 249 -24.92 -22.56 -21.94
C GLY A 249 -25.88 -22.31 -23.08
N LEU A 250 -25.79 -21.12 -23.69
CA LEU A 250 -26.52 -20.81 -24.91
C LEU A 250 -26.04 -21.69 -26.06
N PHE A 251 -24.73 -21.91 -26.20
CA PHE A 251 -24.18 -22.77 -27.23
C PHE A 251 -24.73 -24.20 -27.13
N VAL A 252 -24.66 -24.80 -25.93
CA VAL A 252 -25.18 -26.15 -25.67
C VAL A 252 -26.70 -26.20 -25.86
N GLY A 253 -27.43 -25.19 -25.36
CA GLY A 253 -28.89 -25.13 -25.45
C GLY A 253 -29.42 -24.96 -26.88
N ILE A 254 -28.77 -24.12 -27.70
CA ILE A 254 -29.21 -23.78 -29.05
C ILE A 254 -28.69 -24.79 -30.09
N PHE A 255 -27.39 -25.11 -30.08
CA PHE A 255 -26.77 -25.87 -31.16
C PHE A 255 -26.68 -27.37 -30.89
N ILE A 256 -26.40 -27.78 -29.65
CA ILE A 256 -26.18 -29.19 -29.29
C ILE A 256 -27.49 -29.87 -28.93
N TYR A 257 -28.16 -29.42 -27.86
CA TYR A 257 -29.42 -30.00 -27.40
C TYR A 257 -30.64 -29.47 -28.15
N LYS A 258 -30.53 -28.28 -28.75
CA LYS A 258 -31.59 -27.65 -29.55
C LYS A 258 -32.92 -27.49 -28.79
N GLU A 259 -32.82 -27.22 -27.48
CA GLU A 259 -33.97 -26.98 -26.58
C GLU A 259 -34.24 -25.49 -26.31
N VAL A 260 -33.27 -24.62 -26.60
CA VAL A 260 -33.41 -23.16 -26.46
C VAL A 260 -33.56 -22.53 -27.84
N THR A 261 -34.60 -21.70 -28.03
CA THR A 261 -34.79 -20.91 -29.26
C THR A 261 -34.45 -19.44 -29.02
N PHE A 262 -34.16 -18.68 -30.09
CA PHE A 262 -33.95 -17.23 -29.99
C PHE A 262 -35.12 -16.46 -29.37
N LYS A 263 -36.35 -17.00 -29.47
CA LYS A 263 -37.54 -16.40 -28.85
C LYS A 263 -37.56 -16.58 -27.33
N ASP A 264 -36.95 -17.66 -26.83
CA ASP A 264 -36.87 -17.92 -25.39
C ASP A 264 -35.89 -16.96 -24.69
N LEU A 265 -34.92 -16.39 -25.41
CA LEU A 265 -33.90 -15.49 -24.84
C LEU A 265 -34.50 -14.29 -24.11
N ARG A 266 -35.55 -13.67 -24.67
CA ARG A 266 -36.24 -12.56 -24.01
C ARG A 266 -36.84 -12.99 -22.68
N GLY A 267 -37.46 -14.17 -22.63
CA GLY A 267 -38.02 -14.73 -21.41
C GLY A 267 -36.95 -14.98 -20.35
N LEU A 268 -35.84 -15.62 -20.76
CA LEU A 268 -34.70 -15.92 -19.89
C LEU A 268 -34.05 -14.66 -19.32
N LEU A 269 -33.85 -13.63 -20.14
CA LEU A 269 -33.30 -12.34 -19.68
C LEU A 269 -34.23 -11.63 -18.69
N VAL A 270 -35.54 -11.62 -18.95
CA VAL A 270 -36.52 -11.00 -18.05
C VAL A 270 -36.61 -11.74 -16.72
N GLU A 271 -36.64 -13.08 -16.74
CA GLU A 271 -36.68 -13.89 -15.53
C GLU A 271 -35.40 -13.71 -14.69
N SER A 272 -34.24 -13.72 -15.34
CA SER A 272 -32.95 -13.50 -14.68
C SER A 272 -32.82 -12.09 -14.14
N GLY A 273 -33.31 -11.08 -14.87
CA GLY A 273 -33.32 -9.69 -14.45
C GLY A 273 -34.21 -9.45 -13.23
N LYS A 274 -35.38 -10.12 -13.14
CA LYS A 274 -36.25 -10.05 -11.95
C LYS A 274 -35.57 -10.61 -10.70
N THR A 275 -34.96 -11.79 -10.81
CA THR A 275 -34.22 -12.41 -9.71
C THR A 275 -33.04 -11.54 -9.29
N THR A 276 -32.25 -11.06 -10.25
CA THR A 276 -31.09 -10.17 -9.99
C THR A 276 -31.52 -8.87 -9.35
N GLY A 277 -32.57 -8.20 -9.85
CA GLY A 277 -33.05 -6.94 -9.30
C GLY A 277 -33.50 -7.04 -7.84
N GLY A 278 -34.13 -8.16 -7.48
CA GLY A 278 -34.47 -8.44 -6.08
C GLY A 278 -33.23 -8.60 -5.21
N ILE A 279 -32.22 -9.33 -5.67
CA ILE A 279 -30.95 -9.52 -4.96
C ILE A 279 -30.23 -8.18 -4.80
N MET A 280 -30.06 -7.40 -5.87
CA MET A 280 -29.35 -6.11 -5.84
C MET A 280 -30.05 -5.07 -4.96
N LEU A 281 -31.39 -5.07 -4.89
CA LEU A 281 -32.11 -4.21 -3.97
C LEU A 281 -31.80 -4.56 -2.50
N ILE A 282 -31.73 -5.85 -2.18
CA ILE A 282 -31.32 -6.31 -0.84
C ILE A 282 -29.88 -5.88 -0.57
N VAL A 283 -28.96 -6.06 -1.51
CA VAL A 283 -27.55 -5.62 -1.36
C VAL A 283 -27.47 -4.12 -1.06
N ALA A 284 -28.17 -3.28 -1.84
CA ALA A 284 -28.18 -1.83 -1.66
C ALA A 284 -28.66 -1.43 -0.26
N SER A 285 -29.86 -1.90 0.12
CA SER A 285 -30.48 -1.57 1.39
C SER A 285 -29.74 -2.15 2.59
N ALA A 286 -29.12 -3.32 2.43
CA ALA A 286 -28.38 -3.94 3.50
C ALA A 286 -26.99 -3.33 3.68
N SER A 287 -26.38 -2.80 2.62
CA SER A 287 -25.16 -1.99 2.74
C SER A 287 -25.41 -0.75 3.59
N LEU A 288 -26.55 -0.07 3.36
CA LEU A 288 -26.99 1.03 4.21
C LEU A 288 -27.26 0.59 5.66
N PHE A 289 -27.89 -0.57 5.86
CA PHE A 289 -28.11 -1.13 7.21
C PHE A 289 -26.80 -1.46 7.92
N SER A 290 -25.84 -2.06 7.21
CA SER A 290 -24.48 -2.37 7.69
C SER A 290 -23.75 -1.08 8.11
N PHE A 291 -23.83 -0.04 7.29
CA PHE A 291 -23.31 1.27 7.59
C PHE A 291 -23.91 1.85 8.88
N VAL A 292 -25.24 1.84 9.03
CA VAL A 292 -25.91 2.32 10.26
C VAL A 292 -25.48 1.49 11.48
N CYS A 293 -25.37 0.17 11.35
CA CYS A 293 -24.90 -0.70 12.43
C CYS A 293 -23.45 -0.41 12.85
N THR A 294 -22.59 -0.09 11.89
CA THR A 294 -21.18 0.22 12.14
C THR A 294 -21.04 1.62 12.71
N LYS A 295 -21.62 2.62 12.03
CA LYS A 295 -21.56 4.04 12.40
C LYS A 295 -22.02 4.30 13.83
N PHE A 296 -23.14 3.69 14.26
CA PHE A 296 -23.70 3.97 15.59
C PHE A 296 -23.24 2.96 16.66
N GLY A 297 -22.10 2.28 16.44
CA GLY A 297 -21.49 1.37 17.41
C GLY A 297 -22.36 0.16 17.78
N ILE A 298 -23.33 -0.20 16.93
CA ILE A 298 -24.23 -1.34 17.17
C ILE A 298 -23.46 -2.65 17.01
N ALA A 299 -22.58 -2.72 16.01
CA ALA A 299 -21.69 -3.85 15.79
C ALA A 299 -20.72 -4.03 16.98
N GLN A 300 -20.14 -2.93 17.49
CA GLN A 300 -19.25 -2.96 18.66
C GLN A 300 -20.01 -3.37 19.93
N ALA A 301 -21.18 -2.79 20.21
CA ALA A 301 -21.98 -3.18 21.37
C ALA A 301 -22.44 -4.65 21.31
N ALA A 302 -22.74 -5.16 20.12
CA ALA A 302 -23.02 -6.58 19.92
C ALA A 302 -21.76 -7.44 20.13
N SER A 303 -20.59 -6.96 19.70
CA SER A 303 -19.29 -7.58 19.93
C SER A 303 -18.96 -7.66 21.43
N ASP A 304 -19.11 -6.56 22.18
CA ASP A 304 -18.84 -6.50 23.61
C ASP A 304 -19.80 -7.40 24.40
N LEU A 305 -21.09 -7.38 24.04
CA LEU A 305 -22.08 -8.28 24.63
C LEU A 305 -21.75 -9.74 24.33
N LEU A 306 -21.39 -10.05 23.08
CA LEU A 306 -20.99 -11.41 22.70
C LEU A 306 -19.70 -11.82 23.40
N GLY A 307 -18.69 -10.96 23.51
CA GLY A 307 -17.44 -11.23 24.23
C GLY A 307 -17.66 -11.44 25.72
N SER A 308 -18.64 -10.76 26.32
CA SER A 308 -19.03 -10.98 27.72
C SER A 308 -19.66 -12.35 27.98
N ILE A 309 -20.23 -13.00 26.95
CA ILE A 309 -20.90 -14.31 27.03
C ILE A 309 -20.01 -15.43 26.45
N ALA A 310 -19.28 -15.13 25.39
CA ALA A 310 -18.46 -16.05 24.61
C ALA A 310 -16.98 -15.86 24.96
N HIS A 311 -16.59 -16.38 26.11
CA HIS A 311 -15.20 -16.36 26.58
C HIS A 311 -14.23 -17.21 25.73
N ASN A 312 -14.73 -17.95 24.74
CA ASN A 312 -13.92 -18.77 23.82
C ASN A 312 -14.60 -18.98 22.46
N GLN A 313 -13.79 -19.34 21.45
CA GLN A 313 -14.22 -19.64 20.08
C GLN A 313 -15.39 -20.63 20.03
N PHE A 314 -15.37 -21.67 20.88
CA PHE A 314 -16.42 -22.69 20.91
C PHE A 314 -17.81 -22.10 21.21
N THR A 315 -17.90 -21.26 22.24
CA THR A 315 -19.16 -20.64 22.68
C THR A 315 -19.69 -19.67 21.63
N PHE A 316 -18.80 -18.88 21.02
CA PHE A 316 -19.14 -17.98 19.91
C PHE A 316 -19.75 -18.74 18.73
N LEU A 317 -19.06 -19.77 18.25
CA LEU A 317 -19.51 -20.57 17.10
C LEU A 317 -20.84 -21.30 17.37
N LEU A 318 -21.08 -21.71 18.61
CA LEU A 318 -22.37 -22.27 19.01
C LEU A 318 -23.51 -21.25 18.91
N ILE A 319 -23.29 -20.03 19.41
CA ILE A 319 -24.26 -18.93 19.33
C ILE A 319 -24.55 -18.58 17.86
N VAL A 320 -23.49 -18.44 17.05
CA VAL A 320 -23.55 -18.19 15.61
C VAL A 320 -24.41 -19.25 14.91
N ASN A 321 -24.16 -20.53 15.17
CA ASN A 321 -24.92 -21.63 14.57
C ASN A 321 -26.42 -21.53 14.90
N VAL A 322 -26.76 -21.26 16.16
CA VAL A 322 -28.16 -21.11 16.59
C VAL A 322 -28.82 -19.93 15.88
N ILE A 323 -28.15 -18.78 15.82
CA ILE A 323 -28.69 -17.58 15.18
C ILE A 323 -28.90 -17.81 13.69
N PHE A 324 -27.91 -18.32 12.96
CA PHE A 324 -28.03 -18.55 11.52
C PHE A 324 -29.08 -19.62 11.17
N LEU A 325 -29.20 -20.69 11.97
CA LEU A 325 -30.26 -21.69 11.77
C LEU A 325 -31.64 -21.08 11.92
N ILE A 326 -31.87 -20.28 12.98
CA ILE A 326 -33.14 -19.60 13.20
C ILE A 326 -33.40 -18.60 12.07
N ALA A 327 -32.42 -17.78 11.71
CA ALA A 327 -32.53 -16.81 10.63
C ALA A 327 -32.92 -17.46 9.31
N GLY A 328 -32.21 -18.52 8.90
CA GLY A 328 -32.46 -19.23 7.66
C GLY A 328 -33.84 -19.90 7.60
N CYS A 329 -34.52 -20.10 8.73
CA CYS A 329 -35.90 -20.57 8.74
C CYS A 329 -36.85 -19.53 8.12
N PHE A 330 -36.65 -18.24 8.38
CA PHE A 330 -37.60 -17.17 8.03
C PHE A 330 -37.24 -16.40 6.78
N ILE A 331 -35.94 -16.22 6.51
CA ILE A 331 -35.44 -15.36 5.44
C ILE A 331 -34.48 -16.13 4.53
N ASP A 332 -34.31 -15.66 3.30
CA ASP A 332 -33.37 -16.28 2.36
C ASP A 332 -31.91 -16.08 2.79
N ALA A 333 -31.01 -16.92 2.26
CA ALA A 333 -29.62 -16.97 2.70
C ALA A 333 -28.88 -15.65 2.41
N ASN A 334 -29.14 -15.01 1.27
CA ASN A 334 -28.45 -13.78 0.89
C ASN A 334 -28.87 -12.65 1.83
N SER A 335 -30.17 -12.51 2.11
CA SER A 335 -30.67 -11.54 3.09
C SER A 335 -30.07 -11.76 4.48
N ALA A 336 -29.98 -13.01 4.93
CA ALA A 336 -29.40 -13.32 6.24
C ALA A 336 -27.91 -12.99 6.32
N MET A 337 -27.14 -13.26 5.26
CA MET A 337 -25.72 -12.92 5.22
C MET A 337 -25.50 -11.42 5.40
N TYR A 338 -26.23 -10.58 4.66
CA TYR A 338 -26.07 -9.13 4.81
C TYR A 338 -26.48 -8.59 6.18
N ILE A 339 -27.39 -9.27 6.89
CA ILE A 339 -27.84 -8.84 8.22
C ILE A 339 -26.82 -9.24 9.29
N PHE A 340 -26.42 -10.51 9.31
CA PHE A 340 -25.69 -11.07 10.45
C PHE A 340 -24.18 -11.05 10.28
N ILE A 341 -23.64 -11.11 9.06
CA ILE A 341 -22.19 -11.13 8.84
C ILE A 341 -21.51 -9.86 9.35
N PRO A 342 -21.98 -8.63 9.02
CA PRO A 342 -21.34 -7.42 9.54
C PRO A 342 -21.31 -7.34 11.08
N ILE A 343 -22.30 -7.95 11.74
CA ILE A 343 -22.39 -7.98 13.20
C ILE A 343 -21.41 -9.00 13.80
N MET A 344 -21.26 -10.16 13.17
CA MET A 344 -20.51 -11.29 13.73
C MET A 344 -19.05 -11.35 13.25
N LEU A 345 -18.74 -10.76 12.11
CA LEU A 345 -17.39 -10.81 11.51
C LEU A 345 -16.32 -10.17 12.40
N PRO A 346 -16.54 -8.98 13.02
CA PRO A 346 -15.54 -8.39 13.92
C PRO A 346 -15.20 -9.33 15.08
N VAL A 347 -16.21 -9.97 15.69
CA VAL A 347 -16.03 -10.96 16.77
C VAL A 347 -15.26 -12.19 16.28
N CYS A 348 -15.59 -12.68 15.08
CA CYS A 348 -14.92 -13.81 14.46
C CYS A 348 -13.42 -13.55 14.27
N LYS A 349 -13.07 -12.34 13.79
CA LYS A 349 -11.68 -11.90 13.62
C LYS A 349 -10.98 -11.73 14.96
N ALA A 350 -11.60 -11.07 15.94
CA ALA A 350 -11.04 -10.88 17.27
C ALA A 350 -10.73 -12.21 17.98
N LEU A 351 -11.53 -13.24 17.73
CA LEU A 351 -11.30 -14.59 18.26
C LEU A 351 -10.30 -15.41 17.42
N GLY A 352 -9.74 -14.88 16.33
CA GLY A 352 -8.78 -15.57 15.46
C GLY A 352 -9.37 -16.73 14.66
N TYR A 353 -10.67 -16.74 14.39
CA TYR A 353 -11.30 -17.82 13.62
C TYR A 353 -11.28 -17.50 12.12
N ASP A 354 -10.82 -18.46 11.32
CA ASP A 354 -10.63 -18.35 9.87
C ASP A 354 -11.90 -17.84 9.14
N VAL A 355 -11.74 -16.74 8.39
CA VAL A 355 -12.87 -16.00 7.80
C VAL A 355 -13.52 -16.79 6.66
N VAL A 356 -12.76 -17.60 5.92
CA VAL A 356 -13.32 -18.47 4.89
C VAL A 356 -14.08 -19.62 5.53
N ALA A 357 -13.53 -20.24 6.58
CA ALA A 357 -14.24 -21.25 7.35
C ALA A 357 -15.55 -20.71 7.95
N PHE A 358 -15.54 -19.48 8.45
CA PHE A 358 -16.74 -18.80 8.98
C PHE A 358 -17.82 -18.65 7.91
N GLY A 359 -17.43 -18.28 6.69
CA GLY A 359 -18.34 -18.18 5.56
C GLY A 359 -18.97 -19.51 5.16
N ILE A 360 -18.21 -20.60 5.22
CA ILE A 360 -18.75 -21.96 5.01
C ILE A 360 -19.75 -22.33 6.12
N VAL A 361 -19.41 -22.07 7.38
CA VAL A 361 -20.30 -22.33 8.54
C VAL A 361 -21.61 -21.55 8.38
N ALA A 362 -21.54 -20.25 8.08
CA ALA A 362 -22.72 -19.42 7.87
C ALA A 362 -23.59 -19.96 6.71
N THR A 363 -22.97 -20.31 5.58
CA THR A 363 -23.69 -20.81 4.39
C THR A 363 -24.39 -22.14 4.67
N VAL A 364 -23.72 -23.08 5.34
CA VAL A 364 -24.30 -24.39 5.68
C VAL A 364 -25.43 -24.24 6.70
N ASN A 365 -25.29 -23.38 7.71
CA ASN A 365 -26.40 -23.06 8.62
C ASN A 365 -27.63 -22.57 7.86
N LEU A 366 -27.44 -21.63 6.93
CA LEU A 366 -28.52 -21.06 6.14
C LEU A 366 -29.14 -22.08 5.19
N ALA A 367 -28.34 -22.99 4.61
CA ALA A 367 -28.84 -24.10 3.80
C ALA A 367 -29.73 -25.05 4.60
N ILE A 368 -29.38 -25.31 5.87
CA ILE A 368 -30.21 -26.11 6.78
C ILE A 368 -31.46 -25.32 7.18
N GLY A 369 -31.33 -24.02 7.47
CA GLY A 369 -32.44 -23.14 7.80
C GLY A 369 -33.52 -23.12 6.72
N GLN A 370 -33.13 -23.07 5.43
CA GLN A 370 -34.06 -23.06 4.29
C GLN A 370 -34.98 -24.29 4.18
N VAL A 371 -34.69 -25.36 4.94
CA VAL A 371 -35.50 -26.58 5.03
C VAL A 371 -36.00 -26.88 6.44
N THR A 372 -35.79 -25.95 7.37
CA THR A 372 -36.19 -26.09 8.77
C THR A 372 -37.50 -25.32 9.03
N PRO A 373 -38.53 -25.96 9.63
CA PRO A 373 -39.76 -25.26 10.05
C PRO A 373 -39.46 -24.15 11.06
N PRO A 374 -40.24 -23.05 11.11
CA PRO A 374 -41.66 -22.97 10.72
C PRO A 374 -41.93 -22.59 9.26
N VAL A 375 -40.99 -21.92 8.58
CA VAL A 375 -41.20 -21.45 7.20
C VAL A 375 -40.42 -22.32 6.22
N GLY A 376 -39.10 -22.19 6.13
CA GLY A 376 -38.25 -23.01 5.26
C GLY A 376 -38.65 -22.92 3.78
N VAL A 377 -38.15 -21.91 3.07
CA VAL A 377 -38.56 -21.58 1.69
C VAL A 377 -38.54 -22.78 0.74
N ASN A 378 -37.56 -23.68 0.86
CA ASN A 378 -37.47 -24.86 0.00
C ASN A 378 -38.58 -25.87 0.25
N LEU A 379 -39.11 -25.95 1.49
CA LEU A 379 -40.27 -26.78 1.81
C LEU A 379 -41.51 -26.26 1.08
N PHE A 380 -41.72 -24.93 1.06
CA PHE A 380 -42.84 -24.29 0.35
C PHE A 380 -42.80 -24.52 -1.16
N VAL A 381 -41.60 -24.44 -1.76
CA VAL A 381 -41.45 -24.75 -3.19
C VAL A 381 -41.70 -26.23 -3.46
N ALA A 382 -41.25 -27.12 -2.58
CA ALA A 382 -41.46 -28.56 -2.75
C ALA A 382 -42.94 -28.98 -2.66
N ILE A 383 -43.74 -28.38 -1.77
CA ILE A 383 -45.18 -28.64 -1.67
C ILE A 383 -45.97 -28.06 -2.85
N SER A 384 -45.43 -27.04 -3.53
CA SER A 384 -46.07 -26.41 -4.70
C SER A 384 -46.07 -27.34 -5.94
N VAL A 385 -45.26 -28.40 -5.92
CA VAL A 385 -45.16 -29.37 -7.01
C VAL A 385 -46.44 -30.19 -7.10
N LYS A 386 -47.14 -30.04 -8.23
CA LYS A 386 -48.39 -30.77 -8.49
C LYS A 386 -48.14 -32.28 -8.60
N LEU A 387 -48.75 -33.06 -7.71
CA LEU A 387 -48.70 -34.53 -7.75
C LEU A 387 -49.94 -35.12 -8.44
N LYS A 388 -49.81 -36.32 -9.02
CA LYS A 388 -50.94 -37.05 -9.60
C LYS A 388 -51.86 -37.60 -8.50
N LYS A 389 -53.14 -37.82 -8.83
CA LYS A 389 -54.18 -38.45 -7.98
C LYS A 389 -54.61 -37.65 -6.74
N GLY A 390 -54.53 -36.31 -6.77
CA GLY A 390 -54.99 -35.46 -5.66
C GLY A 390 -54.20 -35.64 -4.36
N MET A 391 -52.99 -36.20 -4.45
CA MET A 391 -52.08 -36.28 -3.30
C MET A 391 -51.49 -34.89 -3.05
N GLU A 392 -51.77 -34.32 -1.89
CA GLU A 392 -51.18 -33.05 -1.46
C GLU A 392 -50.33 -33.27 -0.21
N VAL A 393 -49.15 -32.66 -0.21
CA VAL A 393 -48.27 -32.62 0.95
C VAL A 393 -48.48 -31.28 1.63
N ASP A 394 -48.95 -31.31 2.87
CA ASP A 394 -49.10 -30.11 3.69
C ASP A 394 -47.83 -29.83 4.51
N ILE A 395 -47.72 -28.61 5.04
CA ILE A 395 -46.59 -28.17 5.86
C ILE A 395 -46.34 -29.10 7.06
N PRO A 396 -47.35 -29.53 7.86
CA PRO A 396 -47.11 -30.44 8.97
C PRO A 396 -46.50 -31.79 8.56
N LYS A 397 -46.96 -32.39 7.44
CA LYS A 397 -46.44 -33.67 6.96
C LYS A 397 -44.99 -33.56 6.50
N ILE A 398 -44.66 -32.54 5.68
CA ILE A 398 -43.28 -32.36 5.19
C ILE A 398 -42.34 -31.96 6.34
N SER A 399 -42.81 -31.15 7.29
CA SER A 399 -42.03 -30.72 8.47
C SER A 399 -41.60 -31.89 9.35
N ARG A 400 -42.44 -32.92 9.49
CA ARG A 400 -42.04 -34.15 10.21
C ARG A 400 -41.09 -35.01 9.38
N ALA A 401 -41.30 -35.08 8.08
CA ALA A 401 -40.51 -35.91 7.17
C ALA A 401 -39.07 -35.40 6.98
N VAL A 402 -38.85 -34.09 7.11
CA VAL A 402 -37.53 -33.46 6.92
C VAL A 402 -36.59 -33.61 8.12
N MET A 403 -37.11 -33.85 9.33
CA MET A 403 -36.31 -33.88 10.57
C MET A 403 -35.09 -34.82 10.55
N PRO A 404 -35.15 -36.05 10.02
CA PRO A 404 -33.96 -36.91 9.92
C PRO A 404 -32.88 -36.31 9.01
N MET A 405 -33.27 -35.56 7.99
CA MET A 405 -32.35 -34.92 7.03
C MET A 405 -31.72 -33.67 7.64
N ILE A 406 -32.49 -32.90 8.43
CA ILE A 406 -31.97 -31.81 9.26
C ILE A 406 -30.94 -32.36 10.24
N GLY A 407 -31.27 -33.42 10.99
CA GLY A 407 -30.36 -34.03 11.95
C GLY A 407 -29.04 -34.48 11.30
N ALA A 408 -29.11 -35.12 10.13
CA ALA A 408 -27.92 -35.51 9.38
C ALA A 408 -27.08 -34.30 8.91
N SER A 409 -27.73 -33.21 8.49
CA SER A 409 -27.05 -31.99 8.05
C SER A 409 -26.44 -31.22 9.21
N VAL A 410 -27.09 -31.21 10.38
CA VAL A 410 -26.57 -30.60 11.62
C VAL A 410 -25.32 -31.34 12.10
N ILE A 411 -25.24 -32.67 11.93
CA ILE A 411 -24.00 -33.40 12.25
C ILE A 411 -22.84 -32.92 11.37
N VAL A 412 -23.08 -32.73 10.06
CA VAL A 412 -22.07 -32.17 9.15
C VAL A 412 -21.72 -30.74 9.55
N LEU A 413 -22.70 -29.91 9.91
CA LEU A 413 -22.49 -28.56 10.40
C LEU A 413 -21.54 -28.55 11.62
N LEU A 414 -21.83 -29.35 12.65
CA LEU A 414 -20.99 -29.39 13.85
C LEU A 414 -19.56 -29.84 13.52
N LEU A 415 -19.40 -30.78 12.58
CA LEU A 415 -18.09 -31.22 12.11
C LEU A 415 -17.31 -30.06 11.46
N ILE A 416 -17.91 -29.32 10.53
CA ILE A 416 -17.23 -28.21 9.84
C ILE A 416 -17.02 -26.99 10.76
N THR A 417 -17.89 -26.77 11.74
CA THR A 417 -17.77 -25.68 12.70
C THR A 417 -16.58 -25.88 13.63
N TYR A 418 -16.39 -27.09 14.17
CA TYR A 418 -15.34 -27.34 15.16
C TYR A 418 -14.06 -27.92 14.57
N VAL A 419 -14.06 -28.30 13.29
CA VAL A 419 -12.88 -28.76 12.55
C VAL A 419 -12.72 -27.94 11.27
N PRO A 420 -12.22 -26.68 11.35
CA PRO A 420 -12.14 -25.76 10.21
C PRO A 420 -11.34 -26.31 9.03
N VAL A 421 -10.36 -27.18 9.31
CA VAL A 421 -9.53 -27.87 8.30
C VAL A 421 -10.37 -28.64 7.28
N VAL A 422 -11.56 -29.11 7.64
CA VAL A 422 -12.48 -29.77 6.69
C VAL A 422 -12.86 -28.83 5.54
N SER A 423 -13.01 -27.54 5.84
CA SER A 423 -13.34 -26.49 4.87
C SER A 423 -12.09 -25.85 4.27
N THR A 424 -11.02 -25.70 5.05
CA THR A 424 -9.86 -24.88 4.66
C THR A 424 -8.68 -25.65 4.06
N PHE A 425 -8.63 -26.98 4.18
CA PHE A 425 -7.53 -27.78 3.63
C PHE A 425 -7.38 -27.61 2.11
N LEU A 426 -8.49 -27.71 1.37
CA LEU A 426 -8.48 -27.65 -0.09
C LEU A 426 -8.10 -26.26 -0.62
N PRO A 427 -8.69 -25.14 -0.15
CA PRO A 427 -8.24 -23.81 -0.56
C PRO A 427 -6.77 -23.57 -0.22
N LYS A 428 -6.32 -23.87 1.01
CA LYS A 428 -4.92 -23.66 1.42
C LYS A 428 -3.93 -24.43 0.53
N ALA A 429 -4.28 -25.64 0.12
CA ALA A 429 -3.45 -26.44 -0.78
C ALA A 429 -3.37 -25.89 -2.22
N LEU A 430 -4.38 -25.14 -2.67
CA LEU A 430 -4.45 -24.58 -4.03
C LEU A 430 -3.95 -23.12 -4.10
N ALA A 431 -4.21 -22.33 -3.06
CA ALA A 431 -3.86 -20.92 -2.98
C ALA A 431 -2.45 -20.68 -2.40
N GLY A 432 -1.92 -21.58 -1.56
CA GLY A 432 -0.64 -21.36 -0.89
C GLY A 432 -0.68 -20.11 -0.01
N ASP A 433 0.31 -19.22 -0.19
CA ASP A 433 0.44 -17.98 0.59
C ASP A 433 -0.64 -16.94 0.24
N SER A 434 -1.28 -17.04 -0.93
CA SER A 434 -2.37 -16.14 -1.38
C SER A 434 -3.74 -16.42 -0.74
N TYR A 435 -3.78 -17.26 0.31
CA TYR A 435 -5.02 -17.68 0.96
C TYR A 435 -5.65 -16.56 1.81
N SER A 436 -6.86 -16.14 1.43
CA SER A 436 -7.55 -14.98 2.01
C SER A 436 -8.27 -15.22 3.35
N GLY A 437 -8.23 -16.44 3.89
CA GLY A 437 -8.96 -16.81 5.12
C GLY A 437 -8.16 -16.67 6.42
N ALA A 438 -6.84 -16.47 6.33
CA ALA A 438 -5.99 -16.33 7.51
C ALA A 438 -6.33 -15.03 8.26
N VAL A 439 -6.78 -15.18 9.50
CA VAL A 439 -6.82 -14.07 10.44
C VAL A 439 -5.42 -14.05 11.06
N THR A 440 -4.61 -13.04 10.72
CA THR A 440 -3.49 -12.66 11.58
C THR A 440 -4.12 -12.39 12.94
N ALA A 441 -3.86 -13.28 13.90
CA ALA A 441 -4.20 -12.98 15.28
C ALA A 441 -3.60 -11.61 15.55
N SER A 442 -4.38 -10.73 16.20
CA SER A 442 -3.79 -9.71 17.04
C SER A 442 -2.88 -10.48 17.99
N ALA A 443 -1.60 -10.59 17.62
CA ALA A 443 -0.59 -11.07 18.52
C ALA A 443 -0.73 -10.19 19.74
N ASP A 444 -0.69 -10.83 20.90
CA ASP A 444 -0.35 -10.14 22.14
C ASP A 444 0.70 -9.06 21.82
N SER A 445 0.49 -7.89 22.40
CA SER A 445 1.22 -6.64 22.26
C SER A 445 2.69 -6.73 22.71
N ASP A 446 3.40 -7.81 22.39
CA ASP A 446 4.73 -8.17 22.88
C ASP A 446 5.64 -8.75 21.78
N GLN A 447 5.33 -8.54 20.50
CA GLN A 447 6.32 -8.74 19.43
C GLN A 447 6.34 -7.54 18.48
N SER A 448 6.80 -6.40 19.01
CA SER A 448 7.69 -5.57 18.21
C SER A 448 8.97 -6.40 18.00
N THR A 449 9.21 -6.84 16.77
CA THR A 449 10.61 -7.01 16.34
C THR A 449 11.20 -5.61 16.36
N ALA A 450 11.79 -5.25 17.51
CA ALA A 450 12.65 -4.09 17.62
C ALA A 450 13.71 -4.20 16.52
N VAL A 451 13.58 -3.35 15.52
CA VAL A 451 14.73 -2.91 14.72
C VAL A 451 15.49 -2.00 15.68
N ASP A 452 16.37 -2.61 16.46
CA ASP A 452 17.25 -1.90 17.37
C ASP A 452 18.42 -1.36 16.53
N GLY A 453 18.39 -0.05 16.23
CA GLY A 453 19.49 0.61 15.55
C GLY A 453 19.17 2.02 15.03
N GLY A 454 19.57 3.05 15.81
CA GLY A 454 19.79 4.42 15.32
C GLY A 454 18.83 5.48 15.87
N SER A 455 19.37 6.37 16.71
CA SER A 455 18.71 7.43 17.50
C SER A 455 17.85 8.47 16.76
N ALA A 456 16.64 8.10 16.33
CA ALA A 456 15.59 9.09 16.12
C ALA A 456 14.63 9.09 17.32
N ASP A 457 14.41 10.25 17.94
CA ASP A 457 13.66 10.43 19.19
C ASP A 457 12.13 10.27 19.03
N PHE A 458 11.69 9.24 18.30
CA PHE A 458 10.27 8.98 18.01
C PHE A 458 9.51 8.38 19.20
N ASP A 459 10.22 7.79 20.17
CA ASP A 459 9.63 7.02 21.25
C ASP A 459 9.47 7.80 22.56
N THR A 460 10.08 9.00 22.65
CA THR A 460 9.96 9.85 23.83
C THR A 460 8.88 10.90 23.65
N ILE A 461 8.17 11.18 24.73
CA ILE A 461 7.22 12.28 24.86
C ILE A 461 7.18 12.65 26.34
N GLY A 462 6.94 13.93 26.65
CA GLY A 462 6.80 14.37 28.03
C GLY A 462 5.67 13.63 28.76
N ASP A 463 5.79 13.47 30.09
CA ASP A 463 4.67 13.06 30.93
C ASP A 463 3.79 14.28 31.19
N TYR A 464 2.59 14.27 30.61
CA TYR A 464 1.59 15.33 30.71
C TYR A 464 0.30 14.82 31.38
N SER A 465 0.40 13.76 32.18
CA SER A 465 -0.75 13.11 32.82
C SER A 465 -1.49 14.02 33.82
N ASP A 466 -0.86 15.12 34.25
CA ASP A 466 -1.36 16.14 35.16
C ASP A 466 -2.27 17.19 34.52
N LEU A 467 -2.34 17.28 33.17
CA LEU A 467 -3.17 18.24 32.44
C LEU A 467 -4.68 17.96 32.45
N ASP A 468 -5.22 17.33 33.50
CA ASP A 468 -6.65 17.02 33.70
C ASP A 468 -7.34 16.37 32.48
N TRP A 469 -6.67 15.42 31.82
CA TRP A 469 -7.25 14.66 30.71
C TRP A 469 -8.52 13.92 31.13
N LYS A 470 -9.53 13.92 30.27
CA LYS A 470 -10.71 13.07 30.40
C LYS A 470 -10.43 11.71 29.77
N GLU A 471 -10.91 10.64 30.41
CA GLU A 471 -10.84 9.31 29.81
C GLU A 471 -11.63 9.27 28.50
N GLN A 472 -10.93 9.01 27.40
CA GLN A 472 -11.52 8.92 26.06
C GLN A 472 -10.84 7.82 25.26
N THR A 473 -11.56 7.33 24.27
CA THR A 473 -11.03 6.43 23.25
C THR A 473 -11.28 7.06 21.89
N TRP A 474 -10.21 7.21 21.12
CA TRP A 474 -10.24 7.76 19.77
C TRP A 474 -10.00 6.63 18.77
N ASN A 475 -10.82 6.55 17.75
CA ASN A 475 -10.65 5.59 16.68
C ASN A 475 -9.86 6.24 15.54
N PHE A 476 -8.70 5.66 15.26
CA PHE A 476 -7.88 5.96 14.10
C PHE A 476 -8.31 5.09 12.91
N THR A 477 -8.39 5.67 11.71
CA THR A 477 -8.62 4.92 10.46
C THR A 477 -7.60 5.26 9.38
N CYS A 478 -7.32 4.28 8.52
CA CYS A 478 -6.57 4.46 7.28
C CYS A 478 -7.08 3.47 6.22
N SER A 479 -6.79 3.74 4.95
CA SER A 479 -7.32 2.93 3.83
C SER A 479 -6.51 1.68 3.48
N THR A 480 -5.28 1.58 3.99
CA THR A 480 -4.31 0.52 3.70
C THR A 480 -4.40 -0.63 4.70
N THR A 481 -3.66 -1.71 4.49
CA THR A 481 -3.72 -2.92 5.35
C THR A 481 -3.11 -2.67 6.73
N GLU A 482 -3.35 -3.59 7.68
CA GLU A 482 -2.83 -3.45 9.06
C GLU A 482 -1.31 -3.44 9.14
N THR A 483 -0.60 -3.97 8.15
CA THR A 483 0.88 -3.99 8.07
C THR A 483 1.45 -2.79 7.34
N SER A 484 0.61 -1.85 6.89
CA SER A 484 1.08 -0.66 6.18
C SER A 484 1.69 0.38 7.10
N THR A 485 2.56 1.21 6.55
CA THR A 485 3.20 2.34 7.24
C THR A 485 2.18 3.33 7.79
N TRP A 486 1.05 3.53 7.11
CA TRP A 486 -0.02 4.42 7.58
C TRP A 486 -0.64 3.91 8.89
N ALA A 487 -0.82 2.59 8.99
CA ALA A 487 -1.35 1.96 10.21
C ALA A 487 -0.32 2.02 11.34
N GLU A 488 0.97 1.83 11.04
CA GLU A 488 2.07 1.99 11.99
C GLU A 488 2.19 3.42 12.51
N GLY A 489 2.06 4.44 11.66
CA GLY A 489 2.01 5.85 12.09
C GLY A 489 0.86 6.12 13.06
N GLY A 490 -0.34 5.59 12.77
CA GLY A 490 -1.48 5.64 13.69
C GLY A 490 -1.25 4.93 15.02
N ARG A 491 -0.56 3.78 15.02
CA ARG A 491 -0.15 3.06 16.24
C ARG A 491 0.84 3.88 17.04
N LYS A 492 1.87 4.44 16.40
CA LYS A 492 2.88 5.28 17.06
C LYS A 492 2.24 6.48 17.75
N PHE A 493 1.31 7.16 17.09
CA PHE A 493 0.53 8.23 17.71
C PHE A 493 -0.24 7.73 18.95
N GLY A 494 -0.87 6.56 18.86
CA GLY A 494 -1.56 5.92 19.97
C GLY A 494 -0.66 5.64 21.17
N GLU A 495 0.52 5.07 20.93
CA GLU A 495 1.55 4.82 21.95
C GLU A 495 2.00 6.11 22.64
N LEU A 496 2.27 7.15 21.86
CA LEU A 496 2.70 8.46 22.37
C LEU A 496 1.61 9.12 23.20
N MET A 497 0.35 9.10 22.74
CA MET A 497 -0.77 9.62 23.51
C MET A 497 -1.03 8.83 24.79
N GLU A 498 -0.88 7.50 24.78
CA GLU A 498 -1.05 6.70 25.98
C GLU A 498 0.04 7.01 27.02
N LYS A 499 1.30 7.14 26.58
CA LYS A 499 2.44 7.57 27.42
C LYS A 499 2.22 8.97 27.99
N ALA A 500 1.94 9.95 27.12
CA ALA A 500 1.80 11.35 27.50
C ALA A 500 0.64 11.62 28.46
N THR A 501 -0.45 10.86 28.36
CA THR A 501 -1.67 11.11 29.14
C THR A 501 -1.83 10.18 30.35
N GLY A 502 -0.85 9.30 30.60
CA GLY A 502 -0.94 8.28 31.65
C GLY A 502 -2.08 7.28 31.43
N GLY A 503 -2.36 6.94 30.17
CA GLY A 503 -3.40 5.97 29.80
C GLY A 503 -4.82 6.52 29.67
N LYS A 504 -5.02 7.83 29.81
CA LYS A 504 -6.35 8.47 29.79
C LYS A 504 -6.89 8.65 28.36
N ILE A 505 -6.03 8.89 27.39
CA ILE A 505 -6.39 8.85 25.97
C ILE A 505 -5.88 7.54 25.38
N LYS A 506 -6.79 6.76 24.82
CA LYS A 506 -6.46 5.51 24.11
C LYS A 506 -6.83 5.62 22.65
N VAL A 507 -5.98 5.09 21.77
CA VAL A 507 -6.22 5.10 20.33
C VAL A 507 -6.42 3.67 19.83
N ASN A 508 -7.57 3.40 19.23
CA ASN A 508 -7.85 2.13 18.57
C ASN A 508 -7.59 2.29 17.06
N VAL A 509 -6.73 1.44 16.50
CA VAL A 509 -6.34 1.49 15.08
C VAL A 509 -7.24 0.56 14.26
N TYR A 510 -7.94 1.11 13.28
CA TYR A 510 -8.78 0.39 12.33
C TYR A 510 -8.27 0.61 10.90
N ALA A 511 -7.46 -0.32 10.40
CA ALA A 511 -6.94 -0.27 9.03
C ALA A 511 -8.00 -0.68 8.00
N ALA A 512 -7.69 -0.56 6.71
CA ALA A 512 -8.50 -0.96 5.56
C ALA A 512 -9.92 -0.37 5.55
N ASP A 513 -10.09 0.82 6.12
CA ASP A 513 -11.37 1.50 6.27
C ASP A 513 -12.45 0.60 6.89
N GLN A 514 -12.06 -0.22 7.88
CA GLN A 514 -12.94 -1.19 8.54
C GLN A 514 -14.20 -0.54 9.13
N LEU A 515 -14.09 0.70 9.61
CA LEU A 515 -15.21 1.47 10.18
C LEU A 515 -16.20 1.98 9.13
N THR A 516 -15.82 1.96 7.85
CA THR A 516 -16.61 2.47 6.72
C THR A 516 -16.73 1.44 5.59
N ASN A 517 -16.64 0.16 5.92
CA ASN A 517 -16.78 -0.97 4.99
C ASN A 517 -15.82 -0.93 3.78
N GLY A 518 -14.60 -0.41 3.97
CA GLY A 518 -13.61 -0.32 2.90
C GLY A 518 -13.82 0.86 1.94
N ASN A 519 -14.70 1.81 2.28
CA ASN A 519 -14.94 3.02 1.50
C ASN A 519 -14.14 4.21 2.05
N GLN A 520 -13.16 4.63 1.26
CA GLN A 520 -12.17 5.64 1.61
C GLN A 520 -12.78 7.03 1.77
N SER A 521 -13.72 7.41 0.90
CA SER A 521 -14.43 8.69 1.02
C SER A 521 -15.33 8.71 2.26
N GLU A 522 -16.01 7.61 2.58
CA GLU A 522 -16.79 7.53 3.81
C GLU A 522 -15.91 7.63 5.07
N GLY A 523 -14.65 7.15 5.01
CA GLY A 523 -13.65 7.30 6.08
C GLY A 523 -13.38 8.77 6.41
N ILE A 524 -13.07 9.57 5.40
CA ILE A 524 -12.88 11.02 5.55
C ILE A 524 -14.17 11.71 6.04
N GLN A 525 -15.34 11.32 5.50
CA GLN A 525 -16.60 11.90 5.95
C GLN A 525 -16.90 11.55 7.42
N ALA A 526 -16.53 10.35 7.89
CA ALA A 526 -16.64 9.97 9.29
C ALA A 526 -15.71 10.81 10.18
N LEU A 527 -14.48 11.09 9.71
CA LEU A 527 -13.54 11.99 10.38
C LEU A 527 -14.10 13.41 10.52
N MET A 528 -14.64 14.00 9.44
CA MET A 528 -15.25 15.34 9.48
C MET A 528 -16.43 15.41 10.49
N ASN A 529 -17.14 14.30 10.67
CA ASN A 529 -18.22 14.20 11.66
C ASN A 529 -17.70 13.94 13.09
N GLY A 530 -16.49 13.40 13.25
CA GLY A 530 -15.92 12.98 14.53
C GLY A 530 -16.53 11.69 15.10
N ASP A 531 -17.28 10.91 14.29
CA ASP A 531 -17.96 9.68 14.70
C ASP A 531 -18.26 8.74 13.49
N PRO A 532 -17.84 7.46 13.52
CA PRO A 532 -17.07 6.78 14.57
C PRO A 532 -15.57 7.08 14.54
N VAL A 533 -15.09 7.89 13.59
CA VAL A 533 -13.67 8.18 13.37
C VAL A 533 -13.33 9.53 14.00
N GLN A 534 -12.31 9.55 14.86
CA GLN A 534 -11.81 10.80 15.45
C GLN A 534 -10.50 11.25 14.81
N ILE A 535 -9.70 10.30 14.34
CA ILE A 535 -8.38 10.52 13.78
C ILE A 535 -8.23 9.69 12.51
N SER A 536 -7.52 10.20 11.51
CA SER A 536 -7.21 9.40 10.32
C SER A 536 -5.93 9.84 9.65
N MET A 537 -5.30 8.92 8.92
CA MET A 537 -4.24 9.22 7.97
C MET A 537 -4.67 8.76 6.58
N HIS A 538 -4.88 9.71 5.66
CA HIS A 538 -5.36 9.42 4.30
C HIS A 538 -4.65 10.26 3.24
N SER A 539 -4.52 9.67 2.04
CA SER A 539 -3.94 10.30 0.86
C SER A 539 -4.68 11.56 0.39
N ASN A 540 -3.93 12.56 -0.08
CA ASN A 540 -4.45 13.76 -0.71
C ASN A 540 -5.39 13.44 -1.91
N LEU A 541 -5.15 12.33 -2.60
CA LEU A 541 -5.99 11.86 -3.71
C LEU A 541 -7.41 11.49 -3.25
N ILE A 542 -7.56 10.97 -2.03
CA ILE A 542 -8.87 10.62 -1.45
C ILE A 542 -9.60 11.89 -0.99
N TYR A 543 -8.88 12.83 -0.36
CA TYR A 543 -9.41 14.15 -0.01
C TYR A 543 -9.87 14.93 -1.24
N SER A 544 -9.24 14.68 -2.39
CA SER A 544 -9.59 15.34 -3.64
C SER A 544 -11.03 15.08 -4.14
N ALA A 545 -11.68 14.03 -3.65
CA ALA A 545 -13.08 13.75 -3.90
C ALA A 545 -14.03 14.75 -3.20
N PHE A 546 -13.56 15.41 -2.13
CA PHE A 546 -14.28 16.43 -1.36
C PHE A 546 -13.91 17.85 -1.77
N ASP A 547 -12.62 18.07 -1.99
CA ASP A 547 -12.08 19.32 -2.52
C ASP A 547 -11.01 19.03 -3.57
N PRO A 548 -11.27 19.31 -4.86
CA PRO A 548 -10.32 19.01 -5.92
C PRO A 548 -8.98 19.73 -5.76
N ARG A 549 -8.87 20.81 -4.95
CA ARG A 549 -7.62 21.54 -4.66
C ARG A 549 -6.52 20.64 -4.10
N PHE A 550 -6.87 19.57 -3.36
CA PHE A 550 -5.90 18.60 -2.82
C PHE A 550 -5.13 17.81 -3.90
N ASN A 551 -5.59 17.81 -5.16
CA ASN A 551 -4.86 17.19 -6.25
C ASN A 551 -3.57 17.93 -6.63
N VAL A 552 -3.37 19.17 -6.18
CA VAL A 552 -2.21 20.00 -6.57
C VAL A 552 -0.87 19.33 -6.29
N VAL A 553 -0.76 18.59 -5.17
CA VAL A 553 0.44 17.82 -4.78
C VAL A 553 0.80 16.74 -5.81
N SER A 554 -0.19 16.25 -6.55
CA SER A 554 -0.03 15.17 -7.53
C SER A 554 0.07 15.68 -8.95
N LEU A 555 0.36 16.98 -9.16
CA LEU A 555 0.75 17.48 -10.48
C LEU A 555 1.97 16.69 -10.99
N PRO A 556 2.00 16.35 -12.29
CA PRO A 556 3.01 15.44 -12.78
C PRO A 556 4.39 16.10 -12.81
N TYR A 557 5.40 15.38 -12.33
CA TYR A 557 6.80 15.80 -12.21
C TYR A 557 6.98 17.08 -11.38
N LEU A 558 6.14 17.25 -10.35
CA LEU A 558 6.20 18.37 -9.42
C LEU A 558 7.45 18.34 -8.55
N PHE A 559 7.82 17.15 -8.07
CA PHE A 559 8.98 16.93 -7.19
C PHE A 559 10.00 16.03 -7.88
N SER A 560 11.27 16.30 -7.59
CA SER A 560 12.40 15.50 -8.06
C SER A 560 12.98 14.56 -6.99
N SER A 561 12.75 14.86 -5.72
CA SER A 561 13.13 14.02 -4.57
C SER A 561 12.11 14.10 -3.43
N VAL A 562 12.26 13.24 -2.42
CA VAL A 562 11.39 13.25 -1.22
C VAL A 562 11.69 14.45 -0.32
N GLU A 563 12.93 14.95 -0.32
CA GLU A 563 13.35 16.15 0.43
C GLU A 563 12.73 17.42 -0.16
N GLU A 564 12.64 17.53 -1.50
CA GLU A 564 11.93 18.64 -2.15
C GLU A 564 10.43 18.62 -1.81
N ALA A 565 9.84 17.42 -1.73
CA ALA A 565 8.46 17.26 -1.31
C ALA A 565 8.26 17.65 0.16
N ASP A 566 9.14 17.22 1.07
CA ASP A 566 9.10 17.57 2.50
C ASP A 566 9.21 19.09 2.69
N ALA A 567 10.22 19.74 2.11
CA ALA A 567 10.42 21.18 2.24
C ALA A 567 9.20 21.98 1.75
N MET A 568 8.56 21.54 0.66
CA MET A 568 7.35 22.18 0.13
C MET A 568 6.13 21.94 1.04
N LEU A 569 5.93 20.70 1.49
CA LEU A 569 4.77 20.28 2.29
C LEU A 569 4.87 20.70 3.76
N ASP A 570 6.06 20.95 4.29
CA ASP A 570 6.26 21.49 5.63
C ASP A 570 6.31 23.03 5.63
N GLY A 571 6.46 23.63 4.45
CA GLY A 571 6.43 25.07 4.22
C GLY A 571 5.04 25.65 3.90
N ARG A 572 5.04 26.81 3.23
CA ARG A 572 3.84 27.60 2.94
C ARG A 572 2.79 26.84 2.13
N ALA A 573 3.22 25.97 1.22
CA ALA A 573 2.31 25.18 0.38
C ALA A 573 1.52 24.16 1.22
N GLY A 574 2.20 23.52 2.18
CA GLY A 574 1.58 22.69 3.21
C GLY A 574 0.58 23.44 4.06
N ASP A 575 0.95 24.62 4.56
CA ASP A 575 0.05 25.45 5.37
C ASP A 575 -1.23 25.82 4.61
N MET A 576 -1.15 26.11 3.31
CA MET A 576 -2.34 26.33 2.48
C MET A 576 -3.24 25.10 2.40
N LEU A 577 -2.67 23.89 2.34
CA LEU A 577 -3.45 22.65 2.38
C LEU A 577 -4.09 22.42 3.75
N LYS A 578 -3.39 22.75 4.85
CA LYS A 578 -3.93 22.71 6.22
C LYS A 578 -5.08 23.70 6.40
N ASP A 579 -4.95 24.91 5.85
CA ASP A 579 -6.01 25.93 5.84
C ASP A 579 -7.27 25.41 5.12
N ILE A 580 -7.11 24.71 3.99
CA ILE A 580 -8.22 24.07 3.28
C ILE A 580 -8.85 22.96 4.14
N LEU A 581 -8.05 22.12 4.81
CA LEU A 581 -8.58 21.08 5.71
C LEU A 581 -9.42 21.67 6.85
N ALA A 582 -9.02 22.82 7.39
CA ALA A 582 -9.77 23.53 8.43
C ALA A 582 -11.17 23.97 7.96
N GLU A 583 -11.36 24.28 6.66
CA GLU A 583 -12.70 24.57 6.08
C GLU A 583 -13.66 23.37 6.20
N TYR A 584 -13.13 22.16 6.38
CA TYR A 584 -13.89 20.92 6.51
C TYR A 584 -13.98 20.40 7.96
N ASP A 585 -13.79 21.26 8.96
CA ASP A 585 -13.76 20.90 10.38
C ASP A 585 -12.69 19.85 10.70
N LEU A 586 -11.49 19.96 10.09
CA LEU A 586 -10.36 19.06 10.32
C LEU A 586 -9.11 19.83 10.77
N HIS A 587 -8.50 19.39 11.86
CA HIS A 587 -7.19 19.86 12.29
C HIS A 587 -6.12 18.88 11.80
N CYS A 588 -5.14 19.38 11.04
CA CYS A 588 -4.05 18.59 10.50
C CYS A 588 -2.83 18.68 11.43
N MET A 589 -2.47 17.56 12.06
CA MET A 589 -1.34 17.48 12.98
C MET A 589 0.01 17.39 12.24
N GLY A 590 -0.01 17.00 10.96
CA GLY A 590 1.16 16.93 10.10
C GLY A 590 0.85 16.26 8.77
N ILE A 591 1.77 16.37 7.81
CA ILE A 591 1.65 15.79 6.46
C ILE A 591 2.67 14.65 6.35
N ALA A 592 2.21 13.41 6.44
CA ALA A 592 3.01 12.20 6.26
C ALA A 592 3.24 11.88 4.77
N GLU A 593 4.04 10.85 4.50
CA GLU A 593 4.43 10.47 3.16
C GLU A 593 3.64 9.23 2.70
N ASN A 594 3.14 9.23 1.47
CA ASN A 594 2.94 7.97 0.76
C ASN A 594 4.09 7.71 -0.21
N GLY A 595 4.50 8.76 -0.94
CA GLY A 595 5.72 8.79 -1.73
C GLY A 595 5.50 8.87 -3.24
N PHE A 596 6.56 8.64 -4.00
CA PHE A 596 6.51 8.61 -5.46
C PHE A 596 5.69 7.42 -5.96
N ARG A 597 4.72 7.69 -6.84
CA ARG A 597 3.82 6.66 -7.37
C ARG A 597 4.48 5.93 -8.54
N GLN A 598 4.70 4.63 -8.37
CA GLN A 598 5.28 3.75 -9.37
C GLN A 598 4.21 3.01 -10.18
N LEU A 599 4.46 2.79 -11.46
CA LEU A 599 3.52 2.12 -12.36
C LEU A 599 3.82 0.62 -12.41
N THR A 600 2.89 -0.21 -11.95
CA THR A 600 2.98 -1.66 -12.11
C THR A 600 1.94 -2.15 -13.12
N ASN A 601 2.29 -3.15 -13.93
CA ASN A 601 1.34 -3.75 -14.86
C ASN A 601 1.64 -5.22 -15.18
N SER A 602 0.68 -5.88 -15.82
CA SER A 602 0.74 -7.30 -16.19
C SER A 602 0.99 -7.57 -17.68
N VAL A 603 1.22 -6.52 -18.48
CA VAL A 603 1.26 -6.61 -19.94
C VAL A 603 2.68 -6.47 -20.48
N ARG A 604 3.41 -5.41 -20.12
CA ARG A 604 4.73 -5.09 -20.68
C ARG A 604 5.52 -4.12 -19.81
N GLU A 605 6.82 -4.07 -20.05
CA GLU A 605 7.69 -2.99 -19.55
C GLU A 605 7.26 -1.64 -20.16
N ILE A 606 7.27 -0.57 -19.35
CA ILE A 606 6.93 0.79 -19.80
C ILE A 606 8.21 1.61 -19.76
N ARG A 607 8.69 2.04 -20.94
CA ARG A 607 9.92 2.85 -21.09
C ARG A 607 9.65 4.20 -21.74
N SER A 608 8.55 4.36 -22.44
CA SER A 608 8.16 5.59 -23.14
C SER A 608 6.65 5.78 -23.11
N VAL A 609 6.19 6.99 -23.43
CA VAL A 609 4.75 7.30 -23.51
C VAL A 609 4.00 6.41 -24.53
N ASP A 610 4.69 5.89 -25.55
CA ASP A 610 4.08 5.00 -26.53
C ASP A 610 3.66 3.65 -25.92
N ASP A 611 4.35 3.19 -24.88
CA ASP A 611 4.08 1.91 -24.22
C ASP A 611 2.79 1.93 -23.38
N MET A 612 2.36 3.13 -22.98
CA MET A 612 1.12 3.39 -22.23
C MET A 612 -0.15 3.21 -23.08
N LYS A 613 -0.03 3.22 -24.41
CA LYS A 613 -1.19 3.17 -25.32
C LYS A 613 -2.06 1.94 -25.10
N ASN A 614 -3.34 2.17 -24.77
CA ASN A 614 -4.35 1.15 -24.49
C ASN A 614 -4.05 0.28 -23.25
N LEU A 615 -3.11 0.67 -22.40
CA LEU A 615 -2.91 0.01 -21.12
C LEU A 615 -4.08 0.38 -20.20
N LYS A 616 -4.82 -0.60 -19.68
CA LYS A 616 -5.91 -0.32 -18.73
C LYS A 616 -5.33 -0.09 -17.35
N VAL A 617 -5.39 1.12 -16.85
CA VAL A 617 -4.76 1.46 -15.57
C VAL A 617 -5.83 1.83 -14.55
N ARG A 618 -5.80 1.17 -13.39
CA ARG A 618 -6.53 1.64 -12.22
C ARG A 618 -5.85 2.91 -11.72
N VAL A 619 -6.63 3.97 -11.54
CA VAL A 619 -6.17 5.25 -10.98
C VAL A 619 -6.97 5.54 -9.71
N ALA A 620 -6.32 6.08 -8.68
CA ALA A 620 -7.03 6.58 -7.50
C ALA A 620 -7.99 7.73 -7.86
N GLY A 621 -8.97 8.03 -7.00
CA GLY A 621 -10.09 8.94 -7.29
C GLY A 621 -9.75 10.42 -7.47
N SER A 622 -8.94 10.74 -8.48
CA SER A 622 -8.43 12.06 -8.82
C SER A 622 -8.74 12.39 -10.28
N ASN A 623 -9.47 13.47 -10.51
CA ASN A 623 -9.74 13.96 -11.87
C ASN A 623 -8.46 14.41 -12.57
N LEU A 624 -7.48 14.93 -11.82
CA LEU A 624 -6.18 15.34 -12.35
C LEU A 624 -5.40 14.13 -12.86
N LEU A 625 -5.26 13.08 -12.05
CA LEU A 625 -4.55 11.87 -12.47
C LEU A 625 -5.27 11.20 -13.65
N MET A 626 -6.60 11.10 -13.61
CA MET A 626 -7.38 10.56 -14.74
C MET A 626 -7.08 11.28 -16.06
N GLU A 627 -6.94 12.62 -16.03
CA GLU A 627 -6.55 13.39 -17.21
C GLU A 627 -5.07 13.17 -17.59
N CYS A 628 -4.15 13.05 -16.63
CA CYS A 628 -2.73 12.72 -16.90
C CYS A 628 -2.59 11.37 -17.61
N TYR A 629 -3.19 10.30 -17.08
CA TYR A 629 -3.13 8.96 -17.69
C TYR A 629 -3.79 8.90 -19.07
N LYS A 630 -4.87 9.66 -19.27
CA LYS A 630 -5.48 9.82 -20.59
C LYS A 630 -4.54 10.53 -21.57
N ARG A 631 -3.80 11.56 -21.14
CA ARG A 631 -2.78 12.25 -21.97
C ARG A 631 -1.58 11.37 -22.28
N TRP A 632 -1.17 10.50 -21.34
CA TRP A 632 -0.18 9.46 -21.58
C TRP A 632 -0.70 8.33 -22.48
N GLY A 633 -2.00 8.27 -22.79
CA GLY A 633 -2.57 7.31 -23.74
C GLY A 633 -3.11 6.01 -23.12
N ALA A 634 -3.17 5.93 -21.79
CA ALA A 634 -3.77 4.81 -21.07
C ALA A 634 -5.30 4.88 -21.02
N ASP A 635 -5.94 3.73 -20.86
CA ASP A 635 -7.37 3.59 -20.59
C ASP A 635 -7.57 3.56 -19.06
N ALA A 636 -7.64 4.76 -18.46
CA ALA A 636 -7.72 4.92 -17.02
C ALA A 636 -9.13 4.67 -16.48
N THR A 637 -9.25 3.94 -15.37
CA THR A 637 -10.51 3.75 -14.65
C THR A 637 -10.33 4.01 -13.16
N ASN A 638 -11.21 4.84 -12.59
CA ASN A 638 -11.22 5.12 -11.15
C ASN A 638 -11.77 3.92 -10.37
N MET A 639 -11.07 3.51 -9.31
CA MET A 639 -11.46 2.39 -8.45
C MET A 639 -10.88 2.52 -7.03
N ASN A 640 -11.64 2.09 -6.02
CA ASN A 640 -11.19 2.06 -4.63
C ASN A 640 -9.99 1.11 -4.43
N TRP A 641 -9.11 1.44 -3.48
CA TRP A 641 -7.92 0.64 -3.19
C TRP A 641 -8.25 -0.81 -2.80
N SER A 642 -9.27 -1.01 -1.97
CA SER A 642 -9.73 -2.34 -1.51
C SER A 642 -10.18 -3.29 -2.63
N GLU A 643 -10.49 -2.77 -3.81
CA GLU A 643 -10.90 -3.56 -4.98
C GLU A 643 -9.72 -3.84 -5.94
N THR A 644 -8.58 -3.17 -5.74
CA THR A 644 -7.48 -3.09 -6.72
C THR A 644 -6.76 -4.42 -6.92
N TYR A 645 -6.33 -5.10 -5.86
CA TYR A 645 -5.67 -6.41 -5.98
C TYR A 645 -6.56 -7.39 -6.76
N THR A 646 -7.84 -7.44 -6.38
CA THR A 646 -8.80 -8.32 -7.03
C THR A 646 -8.99 -7.93 -8.50
N ALA A 647 -9.06 -6.64 -8.83
CA ALA A 647 -9.18 -6.18 -10.20
C ALA A 647 -7.96 -6.53 -11.07
N LEU A 648 -6.75 -6.44 -10.53
CA LEU A 648 -5.50 -6.81 -11.21
C LEU A 648 -5.37 -8.32 -11.39
N GLN A 649 -5.63 -9.08 -10.33
CA GLN A 649 -5.72 -10.55 -10.41
C GLN A 649 -6.76 -10.97 -11.45
N GLN A 650 -7.83 -10.19 -11.58
CA GLN A 650 -8.91 -10.41 -12.53
C GLN A 650 -8.66 -9.84 -13.92
N LYS A 651 -7.55 -9.12 -14.15
CA LYS A 651 -7.22 -8.44 -15.41
C LYS A 651 -8.34 -7.54 -15.94
N THR A 652 -9.16 -6.99 -15.04
CA THR A 652 -10.16 -5.99 -15.41
C THR A 652 -9.49 -4.66 -15.70
N VAL A 653 -8.40 -4.39 -14.98
CA VAL A 653 -7.33 -3.46 -15.32
C VAL A 653 -6.03 -4.24 -15.50
N ASP A 654 -5.16 -3.73 -16.35
CA ASP A 654 -3.86 -4.33 -16.67
C ASP A 654 -2.78 -3.91 -15.67
N GLY A 655 -2.92 -2.71 -15.11
CA GLY A 655 -1.97 -2.10 -14.19
C GLY A 655 -2.58 -1.15 -13.17
N GLN A 656 -1.76 -0.70 -12.24
CA GLN A 656 -2.08 0.28 -11.21
C GLN A 656 -0.85 1.14 -10.92
N GLU A 657 -1.07 2.19 -10.15
CA GLU A 657 -0.07 3.19 -9.81
C GLU A 657 -0.11 3.49 -8.32
N ASN A 658 0.98 3.26 -7.59
CA ASN A 658 1.11 3.57 -6.15
C ASN A 658 2.59 3.50 -5.73
N PRO A 659 2.96 4.03 -4.56
CA PRO A 659 4.29 3.82 -3.98
C PRO A 659 4.58 2.36 -3.64
N LEU A 660 5.86 1.99 -3.62
CA LEU A 660 6.31 0.60 -3.42
C LEU A 660 5.79 -0.02 -2.10
N PRO A 661 5.83 0.67 -0.94
CA PRO A 661 5.35 0.10 0.33
C PRO A 661 3.86 -0.23 0.29
N ALA A 662 3.06 0.63 -0.36
CA ALA A 662 1.63 0.40 -0.51
C ALA A 662 1.33 -0.82 -1.40
N ILE A 663 2.06 -0.96 -2.51
CA ILE A 663 1.93 -2.12 -3.42
C ILE A 663 2.30 -3.39 -2.67
N ASP A 664 3.41 -3.36 -1.93
CA ASP A 664 3.94 -4.52 -1.23
C ASP A 664 3.02 -4.99 -0.10
N ALA A 665 2.54 -4.06 0.73
CA ALA A 665 1.63 -4.33 1.84
C ALA A 665 0.27 -4.90 1.39
N ALA A 666 -0.11 -4.67 0.12
CA ALA A 666 -1.31 -5.23 -0.50
C ALA A 666 -1.01 -6.45 -1.41
N SER A 667 0.24 -6.91 -1.45
CA SER A 667 0.73 -8.03 -2.26
C SER A 667 0.49 -7.88 -3.76
N VAL A 668 0.28 -6.65 -4.25
CA VAL A 668 -0.10 -6.39 -5.65
C VAL A 668 0.96 -6.88 -6.65
N GLN A 669 2.23 -6.86 -6.26
CA GLN A 669 3.36 -7.39 -7.03
C GLN A 669 3.19 -8.85 -7.46
N GLU A 670 2.42 -9.67 -6.72
CA GLU A 670 2.20 -11.09 -7.03
C GLU A 670 1.50 -11.30 -8.38
N VAL A 671 0.72 -10.31 -8.82
CA VAL A 671 -0.04 -10.35 -10.07
C VAL A 671 0.45 -9.32 -11.08
N GLN A 672 1.57 -8.65 -10.81
CA GLN A 672 2.12 -7.53 -11.58
C GLN A 672 3.61 -7.74 -11.92
N PRO A 673 3.93 -8.47 -13.00
CA PRO A 673 5.31 -8.79 -13.38
C PRO A 673 6.20 -7.62 -13.82
N TYR A 674 5.65 -6.43 -14.08
CA TYR A 674 6.42 -5.26 -14.51
C TYR A 674 6.19 -4.09 -13.56
N CYS A 675 7.27 -3.41 -13.17
CA CYS A 675 7.24 -2.17 -12.38
C CYS A 675 8.15 -1.12 -13.04
N SER A 676 7.65 0.08 -13.30
CA SER A 676 8.41 1.20 -13.82
C SER A 676 8.56 2.27 -12.75
N LEU A 677 9.81 2.58 -12.38
CA LEU A 677 10.18 3.56 -11.36
C LEU A 677 10.19 4.98 -11.95
N TRP A 678 9.03 5.43 -12.44
CA TRP A 678 8.92 6.59 -13.31
C TRP A 678 8.68 7.92 -12.60
N ASN A 679 8.44 7.89 -11.27
CA ASN A 679 8.31 9.06 -10.39
C ASN A 679 7.39 10.17 -10.94
N ALA A 680 6.36 9.80 -11.70
CA ALA A 680 5.57 10.78 -12.44
C ALA A 680 4.68 11.64 -11.53
N ASN A 681 4.22 11.12 -10.41
CA ASN A 681 3.35 11.82 -9.47
C ASN A 681 3.76 11.50 -8.03
N TYR A 682 3.51 12.43 -7.12
CA TYR A 682 3.73 12.27 -5.69
C TYR A 682 2.38 12.23 -4.93
N ASP A 683 2.38 11.54 -3.80
CA ASP A 683 1.22 11.38 -2.92
C ASP A 683 1.63 11.61 -1.46
N CYS A 684 0.87 12.45 -0.77
CA CYS A 684 1.08 12.77 0.64
C CYS A 684 -0.12 12.36 1.49
N LEU A 685 0.11 12.17 2.79
CA LEU A 685 -0.89 11.74 3.74
C LEU A 685 -1.22 12.85 4.72
N PHE A 686 -2.47 13.28 4.78
CA PHE A 686 -2.89 14.21 5.83
C PHE A 686 -3.19 13.42 7.10
N PHE A 687 -2.45 13.71 8.17
CA PHE A 687 -2.73 13.16 9.49
C PHE A 687 -3.63 14.12 10.27
N CYS A 688 -4.91 13.77 10.36
CA CYS A 688 -5.95 14.69 10.80
C CYS A 688 -6.71 14.17 12.01
N ILE A 689 -7.12 15.09 12.88
CA ILE A 689 -8.09 14.91 13.95
C ILE A 689 -9.31 15.79 13.69
N ASN A 690 -10.49 15.36 14.13
CA ASN A 690 -11.70 16.18 14.04
C ASN A 690 -11.53 17.51 14.80
N GLN A 691 -11.81 18.64 14.15
CA GLN A 691 -11.60 19.98 14.71
C GLN A 691 -12.37 20.20 16.01
N LYS A 692 -13.62 19.72 16.12
CA LYS A 692 -14.43 19.94 17.32
C LYS A 692 -13.91 19.18 18.54
N ILE A 693 -13.25 18.04 18.30
CA ILE A 693 -12.60 17.26 19.35
C ILE A 693 -11.32 17.98 19.79
N TYR A 694 -10.53 18.44 18.82
CA TYR A 694 -9.32 19.21 19.08
C TYR A 694 -9.60 20.52 19.83
N ASP A 695 -10.62 21.28 19.41
CA ASP A 695 -11.07 22.53 20.05
C ASP A 695 -11.64 22.33 21.47
N ALA A 696 -12.04 21.10 21.82
CA ALA A 696 -12.53 20.78 23.16
C ALA A 696 -11.40 20.55 24.18
N LEU A 697 -10.15 20.45 23.71
CA LEU A 697 -8.95 20.33 24.53
C LEU A 697 -8.48 21.72 25.02
N THR A 698 -7.73 21.75 26.11
CA THR A 698 -7.01 22.96 26.54
C THR A 698 -5.83 23.24 25.61
N PRO A 699 -5.34 24.49 25.51
CA PRO A 699 -4.17 24.81 24.68
C PRO A 699 -2.94 23.96 25.00
N GLU A 700 -2.73 23.62 26.28
CA GLU A 700 -1.64 22.74 26.71
C GLU A 700 -1.85 21.29 26.22
N GLN A 701 -3.08 20.78 26.27
CA GLN A 701 -3.42 19.45 25.72
C GLN A 701 -3.32 19.41 24.19
N GLN A 702 -3.70 20.51 23.51
CA GLN A 702 -3.58 20.65 22.06
C GLN A 702 -2.11 20.54 21.62
N ALA A 703 -1.20 21.23 22.31
CA ALA A 703 0.23 21.14 22.04
C ALA A 703 0.77 19.72 22.18
N VAL A 704 0.29 18.93 23.15
CA VAL A 704 0.67 17.52 23.31
C VAL A 704 0.16 16.66 22.16
N VAL A 705 -1.08 16.90 21.70
CA VAL A 705 -1.65 16.18 20.54
C VAL A 705 -0.85 16.49 19.27
N ASP A 706 -0.47 17.75 19.04
CA ASP A 706 0.34 18.13 17.89
C ASP A 706 1.76 17.58 17.98
N GLU A 707 2.40 17.60 19.15
CA GLU A 707 3.72 16.98 19.36
C GLU A 707 3.69 15.47 19.04
N ALA A 708 2.69 14.75 19.57
CA ALA A 708 2.51 13.33 19.29
C ALA A 708 2.19 13.06 17.81
N GLY A 709 1.39 13.94 17.20
CA GLY A 709 1.02 13.87 15.79
C GLY A 709 2.23 14.05 14.86
N GLN A 710 3.06 15.05 15.13
CA GLN A 710 4.27 15.31 14.35
C GLN A 710 5.29 14.17 14.50
N LYS A 711 5.55 13.69 15.73
CA LYS A 711 6.45 12.55 15.95
C LYS A 711 5.99 11.28 15.23
N ALA A 712 4.67 11.06 15.17
CA ALA A 712 4.10 9.95 14.42
C ALA A 712 4.23 10.12 12.89
N VAL A 713 4.14 11.36 12.38
CA VAL A 713 4.43 11.69 10.97
C VAL A 713 5.90 11.45 10.64
N ASP A 714 6.82 11.89 11.49
CA ASP A 714 8.25 11.72 11.28
C ASP A 714 8.63 10.22 11.31
N TYR A 715 8.06 9.46 12.25
CA TYR A 715 8.19 8.01 12.30
C TYR A 715 7.62 7.33 11.05
N GLU A 716 6.46 7.77 10.56
CA GLU A 716 5.84 7.23 9.34
C GLU A 716 6.71 7.47 8.11
N ARG A 717 7.21 8.70 7.91
CA ARG A 717 8.14 9.03 6.82
C ARG A 717 9.39 8.14 6.88
N TYR A 718 9.96 7.95 8.08
CA TYR A 718 11.12 7.10 8.28
C TYR A 718 10.87 5.65 7.83
N ILE A 719 9.80 5.01 8.33
CA ILE A 719 9.51 3.61 7.98
C ILE A 719 9.05 3.43 6.53
N ASN A 720 8.43 4.46 5.93
CA ASN A 720 8.01 4.44 4.53
C ASN A 720 9.21 4.43 3.59
N ARG A 721 10.26 5.19 3.91
CA ARG A 721 11.48 5.30 3.11
C ARG A 721 12.44 4.13 3.32
N ALA A 722 12.50 3.58 4.52
CA ALA A 722 13.48 2.54 4.88
C ALA A 722 13.32 1.21 4.11
N GLY A 723 12.14 0.95 3.52
CA GLY A 723 11.80 -0.35 2.93
C GLY A 723 11.96 -0.47 1.41
N ASP A 724 12.14 0.62 0.67
CA ASP A 724 11.98 0.62 -0.79
C ASP A 724 12.98 -0.31 -1.51
N GLU A 725 14.26 -0.29 -1.11
CA GLU A 725 15.28 -1.17 -1.69
C GLU A 725 15.02 -2.64 -1.37
N GLU A 726 14.65 -2.96 -0.13
CA GLU A 726 14.33 -4.34 0.28
C GLU A 726 13.11 -4.88 -0.47
N ILE A 727 12.09 -4.02 -0.66
CA ILE A 727 10.90 -4.34 -1.44
C ILE A 727 11.29 -4.66 -2.89
N MET A 728 12.08 -3.81 -3.53
CA MET A 728 12.53 -4.01 -4.91
C MET A 728 13.35 -5.29 -5.06
N ASP A 729 14.32 -5.52 -4.16
CA ASP A 729 15.14 -6.73 -4.16
C ASP A 729 14.29 -8.00 -3.96
N ARG A 730 13.34 -7.97 -3.02
CA ARG A 730 12.41 -9.08 -2.81
C ARG A 730 11.57 -9.34 -4.05
N TRP A 731 11.04 -8.29 -4.67
CA TRP A 731 10.20 -8.41 -5.85
C TRP A 731 10.96 -8.99 -7.05
N GLN A 732 12.20 -8.56 -7.29
CA GLN A 732 13.03 -9.09 -8.37
C GLN A 732 13.44 -10.54 -8.12
N ASN A 733 13.89 -10.86 -6.90
CA ASN A 733 14.48 -12.17 -6.60
C ASN A 733 13.46 -13.26 -6.23
N THR A 734 12.35 -12.88 -5.60
CA THR A 734 11.34 -13.81 -5.10
C THR A 734 10.11 -13.84 -6.00
N ASN A 735 9.57 -12.67 -6.37
CA ASN A 735 8.34 -12.57 -7.16
C ASN A 735 8.60 -12.57 -8.68
N GLY A 736 9.84 -12.36 -9.11
CA GLY A 736 10.22 -12.31 -10.52
C GLY A 736 9.76 -11.04 -11.25
N VAL A 737 9.55 -9.93 -10.52
CA VAL A 737 9.14 -8.65 -11.09
C VAL A 737 10.31 -8.03 -11.86
N THR A 738 10.03 -7.57 -13.08
CA THR A 738 10.98 -6.78 -13.88
C THR A 738 10.83 -5.30 -13.52
N ILE A 739 11.90 -4.71 -12.99
CA ILE A 739 11.94 -3.29 -12.61
C ILE A 739 12.64 -2.48 -13.70
N THR A 740 11.95 -1.47 -14.24
CA THR A 740 12.52 -0.45 -15.14
C THR A 740 12.93 0.76 -14.32
N LYS A 741 14.22 1.11 -14.35
CA LYS A 741 14.73 2.26 -13.60
C LYS A 741 14.41 3.58 -14.29
N TYR A 742 14.38 4.67 -13.53
CA TYR A 742 14.08 5.99 -14.04
C TYR A 742 15.01 6.41 -15.19
N GLU A 743 16.32 6.16 -15.04
CA GLU A 743 17.34 6.47 -16.07
C GLU A 743 17.19 5.67 -17.38
N ASP A 744 16.46 4.55 -17.34
CA ASP A 744 16.23 3.67 -18.49
C ASP A 744 14.99 4.07 -19.32
N MET A 745 14.32 5.18 -18.95
CA MET A 745 13.07 5.63 -19.54
C MET A 745 13.22 6.95 -20.32
N ASP A 746 12.42 7.10 -21.37
CA ASP A 746 12.22 8.35 -22.10
C ASP A 746 11.24 9.24 -21.32
N VAL A 747 11.71 9.78 -20.19
CA VAL A 747 10.93 10.66 -19.29
C VAL A 747 10.45 11.91 -20.02
N ASP A 748 11.23 12.43 -20.96
CA ASP A 748 10.87 13.60 -21.76
C ASP A 748 9.60 13.35 -22.58
N SER A 749 9.41 12.15 -23.14
CA SER A 749 8.17 11.80 -23.82
C SER A 749 6.94 11.88 -22.92
N PHE A 750 7.07 11.46 -21.66
CA PHE A 750 6.00 11.55 -20.67
C PHE A 750 5.72 12.98 -20.25
N LYS A 751 6.76 13.77 -19.97
CA LYS A 751 6.66 15.21 -19.64
C LYS A 751 5.97 15.99 -20.75
N ASN A 752 6.38 15.76 -21.99
CA ASN A 752 5.79 16.42 -23.16
C ASN A 752 4.29 16.12 -23.32
N ALA A 753 3.86 14.87 -23.08
CA ALA A 753 2.46 14.46 -23.16
C ALA A 753 1.56 15.18 -22.15
N VAL A 754 2.07 15.54 -20.97
CA VAL A 754 1.33 16.28 -19.94
C VAL A 754 1.65 17.76 -19.87
N SER A 755 2.37 18.31 -20.86
CA SER A 755 2.56 19.76 -20.96
C SER A 755 1.20 20.49 -20.98
N GLY A 756 1.13 21.61 -20.28
CA GLY A 756 -0.11 22.38 -20.17
C GLY A 756 -1.13 21.82 -19.18
N VAL A 757 -0.82 20.79 -18.37
CA VAL A 757 -1.78 20.21 -17.43
C VAL A 757 -2.01 21.09 -16.20
N ALA A 758 -1.00 21.84 -15.74
CA ALA A 758 -1.14 22.77 -14.62
C ALA A 758 -2.12 23.90 -14.95
N GLU A 759 -2.01 24.49 -16.14
CA GLU A 759 -2.89 25.56 -16.62
C GLU A 759 -4.31 25.04 -16.92
N TRP A 760 -4.42 23.79 -17.37
CA TRP A 760 -5.71 23.12 -17.50
C TRP A 760 -6.36 22.92 -16.12
N TYR A 761 -5.60 22.43 -15.15
CA TYR A 761 -6.08 22.15 -13.80
C TYR A 761 -6.47 23.45 -13.08
N GLN A 762 -5.70 24.53 -13.23
CA GLN A 762 -6.06 25.86 -12.73
C GLN A 762 -7.42 26.31 -13.26
N LYS A 763 -7.63 26.26 -14.57
CA LYS A 763 -8.91 26.64 -15.18
C LYS A 763 -10.06 25.78 -14.68
N GLU A 764 -9.82 24.49 -14.47
CA GLU A 764 -10.82 23.57 -13.96
C GLU A 764 -11.24 23.96 -12.52
N LEU A 765 -10.28 24.29 -11.65
CA LEU A 765 -10.57 24.79 -10.31
C LEU A 765 -11.30 26.15 -10.33
N GLU A 766 -10.85 27.10 -11.16
CA GLU A 766 -11.50 28.41 -11.32
C GLU A 766 -12.95 28.28 -11.81
N ASN A 767 -13.20 27.37 -12.77
CA ASN A 767 -14.55 27.08 -13.27
C ASN A 767 -15.47 26.48 -12.19
N GLN A 768 -14.89 25.77 -11.23
CA GLN A 768 -15.61 25.21 -10.08
C GLN A 768 -15.78 26.23 -8.94
N GLY A 769 -15.21 27.43 -9.07
CA GLY A 769 -15.43 28.56 -8.17
C GLY A 769 -14.31 28.82 -7.15
N TYR A 770 -13.20 28.09 -7.22
CA TYR A 770 -12.04 28.28 -6.35
C TYR A 770 -11.22 29.49 -6.83
N LYS A 771 -11.25 30.59 -6.06
CA LYS A 771 -10.62 31.86 -6.44
C LYS A 771 -9.13 31.93 -6.11
N ASP A 772 -8.71 31.09 -5.18
CA ASP A 772 -7.35 30.84 -4.71
C ASP A 772 -6.60 29.84 -5.60
N ALA A 773 -7.25 29.29 -6.64
CA ALA A 773 -6.66 28.26 -7.51
C ALA A 773 -5.34 28.69 -8.16
N ALA A 774 -5.24 29.95 -8.60
CA ALA A 774 -4.02 30.49 -9.18
C ALA A 774 -2.89 30.56 -8.14
N ASP A 775 -3.18 31.07 -6.94
CA ASP A 775 -2.20 31.20 -5.85
C ASP A 775 -1.75 29.82 -5.33
N LEU A 776 -2.69 28.88 -5.21
CA LEU A 776 -2.40 27.50 -4.80
C LEU A 776 -1.57 26.76 -5.84
N ILE A 777 -1.86 26.89 -7.13
CA ILE A 777 -1.03 26.24 -8.15
C ILE A 777 0.32 26.95 -8.24
N ALA A 778 0.34 28.28 -8.15
CA ALA A 778 1.58 29.06 -8.12
C ALA A 778 2.50 28.58 -6.99
N VAL A 779 2.03 28.46 -5.74
CA VAL A 779 2.91 28.07 -4.61
C VAL A 779 3.61 26.71 -4.82
N PHE A 780 2.95 25.78 -5.53
CA PHE A 780 3.50 24.46 -5.86
C PHE A 780 4.33 24.45 -7.16
N THR A 781 3.97 25.24 -8.19
CA THR A 781 4.54 25.14 -9.55
C THR A 781 5.45 26.29 -9.95
N GLU A 782 5.15 27.49 -9.49
CA GLU A 782 6.16 28.53 -9.34
C GLU A 782 6.93 28.06 -8.12
N LYS A 783 8.20 27.72 -8.24
CA LYS A 783 8.99 27.40 -7.05
C LYS A 783 8.92 28.59 -6.12
N SER A 784 7.98 28.58 -5.18
CA SER A 784 7.92 29.54 -4.10
C SER A 784 9.14 29.20 -3.26
N ASP A 785 10.27 29.85 -3.54
CA ASP A 785 10.59 31.14 -2.95
C ASP A 785 9.99 31.37 -1.53
N SER A 786 9.74 30.30 -0.78
CA SER A 786 9.56 30.27 0.68
C SER A 786 10.91 30.41 1.39
N SER A 787 12.01 30.50 0.61
CA SER A 787 13.28 31.10 0.95
C SER A 787 13.53 32.44 0.25
N ILE A 788 12.50 33.26 -0.07
CA ILE A 788 12.73 34.71 -0.22
C ILE A 788 13.10 35.23 1.19
N GLY A 789 14.36 35.43 1.57
CA GLY A 789 15.54 35.59 0.71
C GLY A 789 16.81 35.03 1.33
N ALA A 790 17.12 33.76 1.04
CA ALA A 790 18.43 33.21 1.30
C ALA A 790 19.10 32.60 0.05
N ASP A 791 18.37 31.99 -0.91
CA ASP A 791 19.00 31.15 -1.96
C ASP A 791 18.57 31.40 -3.42
N SER A 792 17.94 32.54 -3.73
CA SER A 792 17.61 32.93 -5.11
C SER A 792 18.33 34.21 -5.54
N VAL A 793 18.89 34.22 -6.75
CA VAL A 793 19.54 35.40 -7.36
C VAL A 793 18.54 36.17 -8.23
N GLU A 794 18.62 37.51 -8.20
CA GLU A 794 17.81 38.39 -9.05
C GLU A 794 18.19 38.24 -10.54
N ASP A 795 17.24 38.55 -11.44
CA ASP A 795 17.51 38.58 -12.88
C ASP A 795 18.32 39.83 -13.24
N HIS A 796 19.56 39.61 -13.68
CA HIS A 796 20.50 40.63 -14.11
C HIS A 796 20.84 40.52 -15.62
N SER A 797 19.94 39.94 -16.42
CA SER A 797 20.12 39.76 -17.87
C SER A 797 20.35 41.08 -18.63
N ASN A 798 19.97 42.21 -18.03
CA ASN A 798 20.17 43.56 -18.54
C ASN A 798 21.63 44.06 -18.51
N LEU A 799 22.55 43.38 -17.81
CA LEU A 799 23.95 43.80 -17.66
C LEU A 799 24.84 43.53 -18.90
N GLY A 800 24.25 43.16 -20.05
CA GLY A 800 24.99 43.06 -21.32
C GLY A 800 25.92 41.84 -21.42
N TRP A 801 25.50 40.69 -20.88
CA TRP A 801 26.23 39.43 -20.91
C TRP A 801 26.53 38.94 -22.34
N LYS A 802 27.73 38.39 -22.55
CA LYS A 802 28.10 37.70 -23.79
C LYS A 802 27.78 36.21 -23.68
N GLU A 803 27.35 35.61 -24.78
CA GLU A 803 27.12 34.16 -24.84
C GLU A 803 28.42 33.40 -24.61
N GLN A 804 28.45 32.61 -23.55
CA GLN A 804 29.60 31.82 -23.11
C GLN A 804 29.15 30.48 -22.54
N THR A 805 30.05 29.50 -22.59
CA THR A 805 29.89 28.23 -21.90
C THR A 805 31.12 28.03 -21.03
N TRP A 806 30.89 27.74 -19.76
CA TRP A 806 31.92 27.49 -18.77
C TRP A 806 31.83 26.03 -18.34
N ASN A 807 32.99 25.37 -18.24
CA ASN A 807 33.06 24.01 -17.74
C ASN A 807 33.45 24.07 -16.26
N PHE A 808 32.57 23.52 -15.43
CA PHE A 808 32.80 23.26 -14.03
C PHE A 808 33.41 21.85 -13.86
N THR A 809 34.39 21.71 -12.96
CA THR A 809 34.91 20.39 -12.60
C THR A 809 35.08 20.17 -11.09
N CYS A 810 34.97 18.92 -10.67
CA CYS A 810 35.25 18.45 -9.32
C CYS A 810 35.76 17.00 -9.36
N SER A 811 36.44 16.57 -8.30
CA SER A 811 37.12 15.26 -8.25
C SER A 811 36.27 14.09 -7.76
N THR A 812 35.05 14.36 -7.32
CA THR A 812 34.09 13.38 -6.75
C THR A 812 33.07 12.94 -7.81
N THR A 813 32.26 11.92 -7.53
CA THR A 813 31.31 11.34 -8.50
C THR A 813 30.16 12.31 -8.85
N GLU A 814 29.40 11.99 -9.91
CA GLU A 814 28.28 12.84 -10.37
C GLU A 814 27.16 13.01 -9.33
N THR A 815 27.05 12.11 -8.37
CA THR A 815 26.05 12.15 -7.28
C THR A 815 26.58 12.84 -6.02
N SER A 816 27.80 13.37 -6.05
CA SER A 816 28.40 14.04 -4.89
C SER A 816 27.85 15.44 -4.67
N THR A 817 27.89 15.89 -3.42
CA THR A 817 27.52 17.25 -2.99
C THR A 817 28.31 18.32 -3.73
N TRP A 818 29.58 18.07 -4.08
CA TRP A 818 30.41 18.99 -4.84
C TRP A 818 29.89 19.21 -6.27
N ALA A 819 29.41 18.13 -6.91
CA ALA A 819 28.81 18.20 -8.24
C ALA A 819 27.46 18.95 -8.19
N GLU A 820 26.67 18.72 -7.14
CA GLU A 820 25.41 19.46 -6.90
C GLU A 820 25.65 20.96 -6.66
N GLY A 821 26.68 21.34 -5.87
CA GLY A 821 27.08 22.73 -5.72
C GLY A 821 27.44 23.40 -7.06
N GLY A 822 28.16 22.68 -7.93
CA GLY A 822 28.45 23.13 -9.30
C GLY A 822 27.20 23.28 -10.18
N ARG A 823 26.24 22.34 -10.09
CA ARG A 823 24.95 22.42 -10.80
C ARG A 823 24.14 23.61 -10.30
N LYS A 824 24.10 23.83 -8.99
CA LYS A 824 23.38 24.95 -8.38
C LYS A 824 23.93 26.29 -8.84
N PHE A 825 25.25 26.43 -8.87
CA PHE A 825 25.88 27.61 -9.45
C PHE A 825 25.50 27.81 -10.92
N GLY A 826 25.49 26.73 -11.71
CA GLY A 826 25.04 26.76 -13.10
C GLY A 826 23.60 27.25 -13.26
N GLU A 827 22.68 26.76 -12.45
CA GLU A 827 21.28 27.20 -12.41
C GLU A 827 21.18 28.70 -12.09
N LEU A 828 21.86 29.14 -11.03
CA LEU A 828 21.84 30.53 -10.57
C LEU A 828 22.42 31.49 -11.63
N VAL A 829 23.55 31.13 -12.24
CA VAL A 829 24.16 31.94 -13.30
C VAL A 829 23.30 31.94 -14.57
N GLU A 830 22.68 30.81 -14.95
CA GLU A 830 21.80 30.78 -16.12
C GLU A 830 20.59 31.70 -15.89
N LYS A 831 20.01 31.68 -14.68
CA LYS A 831 18.91 32.57 -14.26
C LYS A 831 19.34 34.04 -14.28
N ALA A 832 20.43 34.38 -13.57
CA ALA A 832 20.89 35.77 -13.43
C ALA A 832 21.33 36.39 -14.77
N THR A 833 21.76 35.58 -15.73
CA THR A 833 22.23 36.05 -17.04
C THR A 833 21.20 35.94 -18.15
N GLY A 834 20.00 35.41 -17.88
CA GLY A 834 18.96 35.16 -18.88
C GLY A 834 19.39 34.13 -19.94
N GLY A 835 20.13 33.10 -19.54
CA GLY A 835 20.61 32.03 -20.41
C GLY A 835 21.87 32.33 -21.20
N LYS A 836 22.53 33.48 -20.94
CA LYS A 836 23.72 33.92 -21.70
C LYS A 836 24.99 33.22 -21.27
N ILE A 837 25.12 32.86 -20.00
CA ILE A 837 26.20 32.02 -19.52
C ILE A 837 25.61 30.66 -19.17
N LYS A 838 26.17 29.61 -19.74
CA LYS A 838 25.82 28.22 -19.43
C LYS A 838 26.98 27.52 -18.76
N VAL A 839 26.68 26.74 -17.73
CA VAL A 839 27.69 25.96 -17.00
C VAL A 839 27.47 24.48 -17.27
N ASN A 840 28.49 23.81 -17.80
CA ASN A 840 28.52 22.35 -17.97
C ASN A 840 29.28 21.74 -16.80
N VAL A 841 28.69 20.75 -16.14
CA VAL A 841 29.28 20.08 -14.97
C VAL A 841 29.97 18.79 -15.39
N TYR A 842 31.27 18.67 -15.11
CA TYR A 842 32.10 17.50 -15.36
C TYR A 842 32.71 16.99 -14.05
N ALA A 843 32.05 16.00 -13.43
CA ALA A 843 32.50 15.39 -12.19
C ALA A 843 33.63 14.35 -12.43
N ALA A 844 34.16 13.76 -11.37
CA ALA A 844 35.18 12.72 -11.36
C ALA A 844 36.43 13.07 -12.18
N ASP A 845 36.79 14.36 -12.23
CA ASP A 845 37.90 14.89 -13.04
C ASP A 845 37.88 14.37 -14.49
N GLN A 846 36.67 14.25 -15.08
CA GLN A 846 36.46 13.72 -16.43
C GLN A 846 37.27 14.48 -17.51
N LEU A 847 37.51 15.78 -17.29
CA LEU A 847 38.27 16.62 -18.22
C LEU A 847 39.79 16.43 -18.12
N THR A 848 40.28 15.78 -17.06
CA THR A 848 41.71 15.62 -16.75
C THR A 848 42.08 14.17 -16.44
N ASN A 849 41.36 13.21 -17.03
CA ASN A 849 41.59 11.77 -16.90
C ASN A 849 41.66 11.26 -15.45
N GLY A 850 40.89 11.85 -14.53
CA GLY A 850 40.89 11.41 -13.13
C GLY A 850 42.04 11.95 -12.27
N ASN A 851 42.83 12.90 -12.77
CA ASN A 851 43.95 13.51 -12.05
C ASN A 851 43.55 14.86 -11.44
N GLN A 852 43.47 14.87 -10.10
CA GLN A 852 43.01 15.99 -9.28
C GLN A 852 43.91 17.24 -9.42
N SER A 853 45.24 17.05 -9.49
CA SER A 853 46.17 18.19 -9.66
C SER A 853 46.11 18.77 -11.08
N GLU A 854 45.85 17.93 -12.09
CA GLU A 854 45.64 18.44 -13.45
C GLU A 854 44.35 19.25 -13.56
N GLY A 855 43.31 18.92 -12.77
CA GLY A 855 42.06 19.69 -12.69
C GLY A 855 42.29 21.13 -12.21
N ILE A 856 43.05 21.30 -11.12
CA ILE A 856 43.43 22.62 -10.61
C ILE A 856 44.33 23.36 -11.60
N GLN A 857 45.30 22.67 -12.23
CA GLN A 857 46.14 23.31 -13.25
C GLN A 857 45.31 23.79 -14.45
N ALA A 858 44.33 23.00 -14.91
CA ALA A 858 43.43 23.39 -15.99
C ALA A 858 42.54 24.61 -15.62
N LEU A 859 42.17 24.74 -14.35
CA LEU A 859 41.47 25.92 -13.83
C LEU A 859 42.37 27.17 -13.85
N ILE A 860 43.63 27.05 -13.41
CA ILE A 860 44.62 28.14 -13.44
C ILE A 860 44.87 28.58 -14.89
N ASP A 861 44.94 27.62 -15.82
CA ASP A 861 45.12 27.88 -17.25
C ASP A 861 43.83 28.48 -17.89
N GLY A 862 42.66 28.20 -17.32
CA GLY A 862 41.35 28.69 -17.77
C GLY A 862 40.75 27.95 -18.97
N ASP A 863 41.37 26.84 -19.43
CA ASP A 863 40.92 25.98 -20.53
C ASP A 863 41.46 24.54 -20.32
N PRO A 864 40.64 23.48 -20.41
CA PRO A 864 39.21 23.46 -20.68
C PRO A 864 38.33 23.84 -19.47
N VAL A 865 38.90 24.07 -18.29
CA VAL A 865 38.17 24.30 -17.04
C VAL A 865 38.14 25.79 -16.71
N GLN A 866 36.94 26.34 -16.47
CA GLN A 866 36.78 27.74 -16.08
C GLN A 866 36.41 27.89 -14.61
N ILE A 867 35.75 26.88 -14.05
CA ILE A 867 35.25 26.88 -12.68
C ILE A 867 35.56 25.53 -12.06
N SER A 868 35.87 25.49 -10.77
CA SER A 868 35.99 24.22 -10.05
C SER A 868 35.61 24.33 -8.58
N MET A 869 35.37 23.18 -7.97
CA MET A 869 35.26 23.02 -6.53
C MET A 869 36.17 21.86 -6.11
N HIS A 870 37.25 22.17 -5.39
CA HIS A 870 38.26 21.19 -4.96
C HIS A 870 38.72 21.41 -3.52
N SER A 871 39.11 20.32 -2.86
CA SER A 871 39.62 20.29 -1.49
C SER A 871 40.91 21.07 -1.29
N ASN A 872 41.04 21.74 -0.15
CA ASN A 872 42.27 22.42 0.29
C ASN A 872 43.49 21.49 0.32
N LEU A 873 43.27 20.18 0.55
CA LEU A 873 44.33 19.18 0.54
C LEU A 873 44.95 19.00 -0.85
N ILE A 874 44.15 19.10 -1.91
CA ILE A 874 44.62 18.99 -3.30
C ILE A 874 45.38 20.27 -3.68
N TYR A 875 44.85 21.45 -3.30
CA TYR A 875 45.55 22.72 -3.47
C TYR A 875 46.88 22.77 -2.72
N SER A 876 47.03 21.99 -1.66
CA SER A 876 48.26 21.93 -0.88
C SER A 876 49.49 21.40 -1.65
N ALA A 877 49.25 20.70 -2.77
CA ALA A 877 50.31 20.31 -3.71
C ALA A 877 50.91 21.50 -4.48
N PHE A 878 50.15 22.60 -4.62
CA PHE A 878 50.56 23.85 -5.27
C PHE A 878 51.11 24.86 -4.26
N ASP A 879 50.47 24.96 -3.10
CA ASP A 879 50.93 25.77 -1.98
C ASP A 879 50.67 25.06 -0.63
N PRO A 880 51.69 24.65 0.12
CA PRO A 880 51.52 23.91 1.36
C PRO A 880 50.77 24.71 2.44
N ARG A 881 50.64 26.05 2.33
CA ARG A 881 49.88 26.88 3.28
C ARG A 881 48.41 26.45 3.38
N PHE A 882 47.82 25.90 2.32
CA PHE A 882 46.43 25.39 2.34
C PHE A 882 46.21 24.22 3.30
N ASN A 883 47.27 23.54 3.76
CA ASN A 883 47.16 22.51 4.79
C ASN A 883 46.73 23.05 6.16
N VAL A 884 46.81 24.37 6.39
CA VAL A 884 46.49 24.97 7.71
C VAL A 884 45.09 24.60 8.22
N VAL A 885 44.11 24.49 7.32
CA VAL A 885 42.71 24.11 7.64
C VAL A 885 42.64 22.71 8.24
N SER A 886 43.58 21.85 7.88
CA SER A 886 43.61 20.45 8.29
C SER A 886 44.56 20.19 9.46
N LEU A 887 45.00 21.23 10.17
CA LEU A 887 45.66 21.05 11.47
C LEU A 887 44.76 20.22 12.39
N PRO A 888 45.32 19.26 13.14
CA PRO A 888 44.50 18.35 13.92
C PRO A 888 43.80 19.09 15.07
N TYR A 889 42.53 18.76 15.27
CA TYR A 889 41.64 19.31 16.29
C TYR A 889 41.61 20.84 16.26
N LEU A 890 41.43 21.39 15.06
CA LEU A 890 41.33 22.83 14.83
C LEU A 890 39.93 23.37 15.13
N PHE A 891 38.90 22.60 14.80
CA PHE A 891 37.49 22.96 14.96
C PHE A 891 36.81 21.97 15.90
N ASP A 892 35.95 22.47 16.79
CA ASP A 892 35.14 21.62 17.67
C ASP A 892 33.77 21.29 17.03
N SER A 893 33.29 22.11 16.10
CA SER A 893 32.07 21.87 15.31
C SER A 893 32.14 22.45 13.90
N VAL A 894 31.13 22.16 13.06
CA VAL A 894 31.01 22.70 11.71
C VAL A 894 30.71 24.21 11.73
N GLU A 895 30.01 24.70 12.75
CA GLU A 895 29.76 26.13 12.95
C GLU A 895 31.04 26.90 13.30
N ASP A 896 31.93 26.29 14.08
CA ASP A 896 33.25 26.87 14.36
C ASP A 896 34.11 26.94 13.09
N ALA A 897 34.04 25.91 12.25
CA ALA A 897 34.69 25.90 10.95
C ALA A 897 34.13 27.01 10.03
N ASP A 898 32.80 27.14 9.93
CA ASP A 898 32.14 28.20 9.17
C ASP A 898 32.58 29.59 9.63
N ALA A 899 32.53 29.85 10.94
CA ALA A 899 32.89 31.16 11.50
C ALA A 899 34.36 31.53 11.23
N MET A 900 35.26 30.56 11.23
CA MET A 900 36.68 30.76 10.93
C MET A 900 36.92 30.97 9.43
N LEU A 901 36.33 30.13 8.58
CA LEU A 901 36.51 30.13 7.13
C LEU A 901 35.78 31.29 6.44
N ASP A 902 34.72 31.83 7.04
CA ASP A 902 34.04 33.04 6.56
C ASP A 902 34.65 34.32 7.16
N GLY A 903 35.64 34.18 8.06
CA GLY A 903 36.32 35.26 8.76
C GLY A 903 37.70 35.65 8.19
N GLU A 904 38.51 36.31 9.02
CA GLU A 904 39.85 36.80 8.66
C GLU A 904 40.78 35.67 8.14
N ALA A 905 40.68 34.48 8.72
CA ALA A 905 41.50 33.33 8.35
C ALA A 905 41.16 32.79 6.95
N GLY A 906 39.88 32.76 6.58
CA GLY A 906 39.47 32.38 5.23
C GLY A 906 39.84 33.41 4.16
N GLU A 907 39.76 34.70 4.47
CA GLU A 907 40.23 35.75 3.56
C GLU A 907 41.73 35.62 3.24
N MET A 908 42.55 35.24 4.23
CA MET A 908 43.97 34.93 3.98
C MET A 908 44.15 33.77 2.97
N LEU A 909 43.27 32.76 2.98
CA LEU A 909 43.31 31.67 2.00
C LEU A 909 42.88 32.14 0.60
N LYS A 910 41.90 33.04 0.51
CA LYS A 910 41.48 33.65 -0.76
C LYS A 910 42.58 34.52 -1.37
N ASP A 911 43.32 35.25 -0.54
CA ASP A 911 44.48 36.03 -0.96
C ASP A 911 45.56 35.11 -1.56
N ILE A 912 45.82 33.95 -0.93
CA ILE A 912 46.75 32.95 -1.47
C ILE A 912 46.25 32.41 -2.82
N LEU A 913 44.97 32.04 -2.95
CA LEU A 913 44.40 31.58 -4.23
C LEU A 913 44.56 32.63 -5.35
N SER A 914 44.46 33.91 -5.02
CA SER A 914 44.64 35.02 -5.96
C SER A 914 46.08 35.09 -6.50
N GLU A 915 47.10 34.69 -5.72
CA GLU A 915 48.50 34.58 -6.19
C GLU A 915 48.66 33.57 -7.34
N TYR A 916 47.75 32.60 -7.43
CA TYR A 916 47.70 31.56 -8.46
C TYR A 916 46.73 31.89 -9.61
N GLY A 917 46.21 33.12 -9.66
CA GLY A 917 45.29 33.53 -10.72
C GLY A 917 43.91 32.92 -10.59
N LEU A 918 43.43 32.71 -9.35
CA LEU A 918 42.11 32.16 -9.05
C LEU A 918 41.32 33.13 -8.18
N HIS A 919 40.07 33.38 -8.58
CA HIS A 919 39.11 34.13 -7.79
C HIS A 919 38.21 33.16 -7.02
N CYS A 920 38.23 33.24 -5.69
CA CYS A 920 37.45 32.35 -4.82
C CYS A 920 36.09 32.97 -4.49
N MET A 921 35.01 32.40 -5.01
CA MET A 921 33.65 32.88 -4.83
C MET A 921 33.05 32.44 -3.48
N GLY A 922 33.58 31.37 -2.89
CA GLY A 922 33.18 30.87 -1.58
C GLY A 922 34.04 29.69 -1.13
N ILE A 923 34.01 29.39 0.17
CA ILE A 923 34.68 28.23 0.75
C ILE A 923 33.57 27.26 1.18
N ALA A 924 33.36 26.18 0.42
CA ALA A 924 32.35 25.16 0.71
C ALA A 924 32.89 24.11 1.70
N GLU A 925 32.03 23.18 2.11
CA GLU A 925 32.38 22.17 3.09
C GLU A 925 32.72 20.84 2.40
N ASN A 926 33.80 20.18 2.81
CA ASN A 926 33.85 18.72 2.64
C ASN A 926 33.46 18.07 3.97
N GLY A 927 34.02 18.56 5.08
CA GLY A 927 33.60 18.23 6.44
C GLY A 927 34.71 17.62 7.30
N PHE A 928 34.30 17.11 8.46
CA PHE A 928 35.19 16.35 9.34
C PHE A 928 35.60 15.02 8.68
N ARG A 929 36.89 14.71 8.74
CA ARG A 929 37.45 13.53 8.08
C ARG A 929 37.41 12.33 9.02
N GLU A 930 36.57 11.35 8.68
CA GLU A 930 36.39 10.14 9.48
C GLU A 930 37.27 8.99 9.02
N LEU A 931 37.69 8.17 9.98
CA LEU A 931 38.63 7.09 9.77
C LEU A 931 37.87 5.79 9.46
N THR A 932 38.12 5.20 8.29
CA THR A 932 37.59 3.88 7.94
C THR A 932 38.70 2.87 7.69
N ASN A 933 38.50 1.62 8.10
CA ASN A 933 39.48 0.56 7.86
C ASN A 933 38.87 -0.85 7.80
N SER A 934 39.68 -1.80 7.33
CA SER A 934 39.30 -3.21 7.15
C SER A 934 39.87 -4.18 8.18
N VAL A 935 40.58 -3.67 9.19
CA VAL A 935 41.37 -4.49 10.12
C VAL A 935 40.74 -4.56 11.50
N ARG A 936 40.41 -3.42 12.11
CA ARG A 936 39.93 -3.34 13.50
C ARG A 936 39.25 -2.01 13.80
N GLU A 937 38.44 -2.02 14.85
CA GLU A 937 37.91 -0.81 15.47
C GLU A 937 39.07 0.03 16.06
N ILE A 938 39.05 1.35 15.85
CA ILE A 938 40.07 2.27 16.34
C ILE A 938 39.45 3.08 17.49
N LYS A 939 39.96 2.91 18.72
CA LYS A 939 39.48 3.65 19.91
C LYS A 939 40.53 4.55 20.52
N SER A 940 41.80 4.25 20.28
CA SER A 940 42.94 4.96 20.85
C SER A 940 44.08 5.03 19.86
N VAL A 941 45.07 5.89 20.12
CA VAL A 941 46.27 5.99 19.27
C VAL A 941 47.05 4.67 19.18
N ASP A 942 46.95 3.79 20.18
CA ASP A 942 47.59 2.47 20.14
C ASP A 942 47.03 1.58 19.03
N ASP A 943 45.75 1.75 18.66
CA ASP A 943 45.09 0.95 17.63
C ASP A 943 45.55 1.34 16.21
N MET A 944 46.07 2.55 16.03
CA MET A 944 46.61 3.06 14.77
C MET A 944 47.96 2.42 14.38
N LYS A 945 48.66 1.79 15.33
CA LYS A 945 50.01 1.25 15.11
C LYS A 945 50.06 0.24 13.96
N ASN A 946 50.90 0.55 12.96
CA ASN A 946 51.12 -0.26 11.75
C ASN A 946 49.88 -0.44 10.86
N LEU A 947 48.82 0.34 11.05
CA LEU A 947 47.68 0.34 10.13
C LEU A 947 48.12 1.00 8.82
N LYS A 948 47.98 0.29 7.69
CA LYS A 948 48.31 0.87 6.39
C LYS A 948 47.19 1.76 5.91
N ILE A 949 47.40 3.07 5.89
CA ILE A 949 46.34 4.03 5.59
C ILE A 949 46.65 4.83 4.34
N ARG A 950 45.65 4.95 3.47
CA ARG A 950 45.66 5.95 2.40
C ARG A 950 45.36 7.30 3.01
N VAL A 951 46.19 8.29 2.70
CA VAL A 951 46.01 9.69 3.10
C VAL A 951 45.92 10.56 1.84
N ALA A 952 44.98 11.50 1.83
CA ALA A 952 44.91 12.50 0.75
C ALA A 952 46.18 13.37 0.71
N GLY A 953 46.54 13.89 -0.47
CA GLY A 953 47.87 14.45 -0.76
C GLY A 953 48.29 15.69 0.02
N SER A 954 48.63 15.50 1.30
CA SER A 954 49.03 16.52 2.27
C SER A 954 50.23 16.05 3.08
N ASN A 955 51.32 16.82 3.05
CA ASN A 955 52.49 16.53 3.88
C ASN A 955 52.18 16.65 5.38
N LEU A 956 51.25 17.55 5.75
CA LEU A 956 50.79 17.70 7.13
C LEU A 956 50.05 16.45 7.60
N LEU A 957 49.04 15.99 6.84
CA LEU A 957 48.31 14.78 7.21
C LEU A 957 49.23 13.56 7.26
N MET A 958 50.14 13.41 6.29
CA MET A 958 51.14 12.33 6.30
C MET A 958 51.99 12.32 7.58
N GLU A 959 52.40 13.48 8.09
CA GLU A 959 53.12 13.59 9.36
C GLU A 959 52.20 13.31 10.56
N CYS A 960 50.94 13.77 10.56
CA CYS A 960 49.95 13.46 11.60
C CYS A 960 49.72 11.95 11.73
N TYR A 961 49.41 11.24 10.64
CA TYR A 961 49.18 9.80 10.64
C TYR A 961 50.41 9.00 11.04
N LYS A 962 51.61 9.47 10.67
CA LYS A 962 52.87 8.90 11.14
C LYS A 962 53.05 9.07 12.66
N ARG A 963 52.70 10.23 13.22
CA ARG A 963 52.73 10.48 14.68
C ARG A 963 51.69 9.66 15.44
N TRP A 964 50.51 9.44 14.84
CA TRP A 964 49.52 8.49 15.34
C TRP A 964 49.96 7.02 15.19
N GLY A 965 51.06 6.73 14.49
CA GLY A 965 51.67 5.40 14.40
C GLY A 965 51.21 4.55 13.21
N ALA A 966 50.45 5.12 12.27
CA ALA A 966 50.02 4.46 11.05
C ALA A 966 51.14 4.44 9.98
N ASP A 967 51.06 3.47 9.07
CA ASP A 967 51.89 3.38 7.86
C ASP A 967 51.16 4.09 6.71
N ALA A 968 51.30 5.42 6.67
CA ALA A 968 50.57 6.28 5.74
C ALA A 968 51.19 6.27 4.32
N THR A 969 50.33 6.19 3.31
CA THR A 969 50.71 6.30 1.89
C THR A 969 49.82 7.32 1.18
N ASN A 970 50.44 8.27 0.47
CA ASN A 970 49.74 9.24 -0.35
C ASN A 970 49.22 8.60 -1.65
N MET A 971 47.95 8.81 -1.98
CA MET A 971 47.30 8.25 -3.18
C MET A 971 46.10 9.11 -3.63
N ASN A 972 45.87 9.18 -4.93
CA ASN A 972 44.73 9.88 -5.52
C ASN A 972 43.39 9.23 -5.13
N TRP A 973 42.32 10.04 -5.05
CA TRP A 973 41.00 9.56 -4.65
C TRP A 973 40.43 8.49 -5.59
N SER A 974 40.58 8.68 -6.91
CA SER A 974 40.12 7.77 -7.96
C SER A 974 40.71 6.35 -7.89
N GLU A 975 41.86 6.18 -7.24
CA GLU A 975 42.53 4.88 -7.06
C GLU A 975 42.17 4.20 -5.73
N THR A 976 41.53 4.94 -4.81
CA THR A 976 41.39 4.56 -3.40
C THR A 976 40.52 3.31 -3.21
N TYR A 977 39.34 3.24 -3.84
CA TYR A 977 38.47 2.05 -3.73
C TYR A 977 39.20 0.78 -4.20
N THR A 978 39.90 0.85 -5.34
CA THR A 978 40.65 -0.28 -5.88
C THR A 978 41.79 -0.71 -4.95
N ALA A 979 42.51 0.26 -4.37
CA ALA A 979 43.60 -0.03 -3.45
C ALA A 979 43.13 -0.66 -2.14
N LEU A 980 41.98 -0.25 -1.61
CA LEU A 980 41.33 -0.85 -0.44
C LEU A 980 40.82 -2.26 -0.73
N GLN A 981 40.16 -2.45 -1.87
CA GLN A 981 39.69 -3.76 -2.33
C GLN A 981 40.85 -4.76 -2.52
N GLN A 982 41.99 -4.30 -3.06
CA GLN A 982 43.20 -5.10 -3.24
C GLN A 982 44.03 -5.25 -1.96
N LYS A 983 43.67 -4.54 -0.88
CA LYS A 983 44.41 -4.49 0.40
C LYS A 983 45.86 -4.00 0.25
N THR A 984 46.11 -3.14 -0.73
CA THR A 984 47.39 -2.42 -0.86
C THR A 984 47.51 -1.39 0.27
N VAL A 985 46.38 -0.79 0.64
CA VAL A 985 46.14 -0.07 1.90
C VAL A 985 44.98 -0.76 2.64
N GLU A 986 44.93 -0.60 3.94
CA GLU A 986 43.97 -1.26 4.83
C GLU A 986 42.87 -0.32 5.33
N GLY A 987 43.12 0.99 5.30
CA GLY A 987 42.19 2.05 5.68
C GLY A 987 42.34 3.32 4.86
N GLN A 988 41.39 4.24 5.03
CA GLN A 988 41.40 5.58 4.46
C GLN A 988 40.65 6.56 5.38
N GLU A 989 40.78 7.84 5.07
CA GLU A 989 40.21 8.96 5.82
C GLU A 989 39.50 9.93 4.87
N ASN A 990 38.24 10.27 5.15
CA ASN A 990 37.44 11.27 4.42
C ASN A 990 36.12 11.55 5.16
N PRO A 991 35.39 12.64 4.86
CA PRO A 991 34.03 12.84 5.35
C PRO A 991 33.05 11.78 4.85
N LEU A 992 32.01 11.52 5.64
CA LEU A 992 31.03 10.46 5.38
C LEU A 992 30.37 10.57 3.99
N PRO A 993 29.93 11.76 3.50
CA PRO A 993 29.32 11.87 2.18
C PRO A 993 30.27 11.48 1.05
N ALA A 994 31.57 11.82 1.18
CA ALA A 994 32.57 11.48 0.19
C ALA A 994 32.83 9.97 0.13
N ILE A 995 32.93 9.32 1.30
CA ILE A 995 33.10 7.86 1.39
C ILE A 995 31.89 7.14 0.79
N ASP A 996 30.69 7.61 1.13
CA ASP A 996 29.44 7.00 0.70
C ASP A 996 29.25 7.08 -0.81
N ALA A 997 29.46 8.26 -1.39
CA ALA A 997 29.36 8.50 -2.83
C ALA A 997 30.35 7.68 -3.66
N ALA A 998 31.45 7.22 -3.05
CA ALA A 998 32.46 6.35 -3.67
C ALA A 998 32.30 4.87 -3.29
N SER A 999 31.26 4.51 -2.53
CA SER A 999 30.96 3.15 -2.06
C SER A 999 32.09 2.51 -1.24
N VAL A 1000 32.99 3.30 -0.66
CA VAL A 1000 34.18 2.81 0.05
C VAL A 1000 33.81 1.97 1.27
N GLN A 1001 32.67 2.25 1.91
CA GLN A 1001 32.12 1.50 3.03
C GLN A 1001 31.90 0.00 2.72
N GLU A 1002 31.72 -0.39 1.45
CA GLU A 1002 31.54 -1.79 1.05
C GLU A 1002 32.74 -2.67 1.38
N VAL A 1003 33.94 -2.06 1.42
CA VAL A 1003 35.19 -2.76 1.68
C VAL A 1003 35.82 -2.37 3.02
N GLN A 1004 35.14 -1.53 3.82
CA GLN A 1004 35.65 -0.95 5.07
C GLN A 1004 34.69 -1.17 6.25
N PRO A 1005 34.76 -2.32 6.94
CA PRO A 1005 33.85 -2.71 8.03
C PRO A 1005 33.96 -1.88 9.32
N TYR A 1006 34.94 -1.00 9.49
CA TYR A 1006 35.10 -0.19 10.70
C TYR A 1006 35.15 1.29 10.34
N CYS A 1007 34.37 2.12 11.03
CA CYS A 1007 34.38 3.58 10.94
C CYS A 1007 34.52 4.17 12.34
N SER A 1008 35.42 5.14 12.52
CA SER A 1008 35.63 5.84 13.80
C SER A 1008 35.40 7.34 13.61
N LEU A 1009 34.40 7.87 14.31
CA LEU A 1009 33.96 9.26 14.27
C LEU A 1009 34.83 10.11 15.19
N TRP A 1010 36.03 10.46 14.74
CA TRP A 1010 37.10 11.01 15.59
C TRP A 1010 37.37 12.50 15.36
N ASN A 1011 36.77 13.08 14.32
CA ASN A 1011 36.78 14.50 14.00
C ASN A 1011 38.18 15.14 14.08
N ALA A 1012 39.23 14.38 13.74
CA ALA A 1012 40.61 14.79 13.99
C ALA A 1012 41.07 15.89 13.04
N ASN A 1013 40.60 15.88 11.79
CA ASN A 1013 40.97 16.86 10.77
C ASN A 1013 39.71 17.32 10.04
N TYR A 1014 39.73 18.55 9.55
CA TYR A 1014 38.67 19.13 8.72
C TYR A 1014 39.20 19.44 7.32
N ASP A 1015 38.30 19.39 6.34
CA ASP A 1015 38.57 19.64 4.94
C ASP A 1015 37.53 20.60 4.35
N CYS A 1016 37.99 21.61 3.63
CA CYS A 1016 37.15 22.62 2.99
C CYS A 1016 37.35 22.62 1.47
N LEU A 1017 36.35 23.11 0.75
CA LEU A 1017 36.38 23.18 -0.71
C LEU A 1017 36.51 24.63 -1.17
N PHE A 1018 37.49 24.93 -2.00
CA PHE A 1018 37.56 26.24 -2.64
C PHE A 1018 36.72 26.26 -3.90
N PHE A 1019 35.69 27.10 -3.93
CA PHE A 1019 34.86 27.31 -5.11
C PHE A 1019 35.44 28.46 -5.93
N CYS A 1020 36.20 28.12 -6.97
CA CYS A 1020 37.01 29.08 -7.70
C CYS A 1020 36.62 29.20 -9.16
N ILE A 1021 36.76 30.42 -9.69
CA ILE A 1021 36.75 30.75 -11.12
C ILE A 1021 38.13 31.28 -11.53
N ASN A 1022 38.54 31.03 -12.76
CA ASN A 1022 39.78 31.59 -13.30
C ASN A 1022 39.78 33.14 -13.24
N GLN A 1023 40.84 33.74 -12.69
CA GLN A 1023 40.93 35.19 -12.48
C GLN A 1023 40.88 35.98 -13.79
N GLU A 1024 41.54 35.53 -14.85
CA GLU A 1024 41.51 36.26 -16.14
C GLU A 1024 40.12 36.25 -16.79
N ILE A 1025 39.30 35.23 -16.50
CA ILE A 1025 37.92 35.16 -16.97
C ILE A 1025 37.05 36.10 -16.14
N TYR A 1026 37.22 36.07 -14.82
CA TYR A 1026 36.52 36.95 -13.88
C TYR A 1026 36.84 38.44 -14.13
N ASP A 1027 38.09 38.79 -14.39
CA ASP A 1027 38.54 40.17 -14.67
C ASP A 1027 38.01 40.75 -16.00
N LYS A 1028 37.51 39.90 -16.90
CA LYS A 1028 36.87 40.34 -18.16
C LYS A 1028 35.42 40.78 -17.96
N LEU A 1029 34.82 40.50 -16.81
CA LEU A 1029 33.48 40.91 -16.44
C LEU A 1029 33.48 42.36 -15.94
N THR A 1030 32.34 43.06 -16.03
CA THR A 1030 32.21 44.39 -15.40
C THR A 1030 32.07 44.24 -13.88
N PRO A 1031 32.35 45.28 -13.06
CA PRO A 1031 32.20 45.20 -11.61
C PRO A 1031 30.78 44.76 -11.17
N GLU A 1032 29.75 45.16 -11.92
CA GLU A 1032 28.37 44.74 -11.66
C GLU A 1032 28.15 43.26 -12.00
N GLN A 1033 28.74 42.76 -13.08
CA GLN A 1033 28.69 41.34 -13.45
C GLN A 1033 29.48 40.48 -12.46
N GLN A 1034 30.62 40.97 -11.99
CA GLN A 1034 31.45 40.33 -10.96
C GLN A 1034 30.65 40.11 -9.67
N ALA A 1035 29.93 41.14 -9.20
CA ALA A 1035 29.09 41.04 -8.02
C ALA A 1035 28.00 39.96 -8.15
N VAL A 1036 27.39 39.82 -9.33
CA VAL A 1036 26.40 38.76 -9.60
C VAL A 1036 27.03 37.37 -9.55
N ILE A 1037 28.22 37.20 -10.14
CA ILE A 1037 28.93 35.92 -10.11
C ILE A 1037 29.33 35.53 -8.68
N ASP A 1038 29.79 36.48 -7.88
CA ASP A 1038 30.11 36.25 -6.46
C ASP A 1038 28.87 35.90 -5.64
N GLU A 1039 27.74 36.56 -5.88
CA GLU A 1039 26.47 36.23 -5.25
C GLU A 1039 26.05 34.80 -5.59
N CYS A 1040 26.06 34.43 -6.89
CA CYS A 1040 25.77 33.06 -7.33
C CYS A 1040 26.71 32.03 -6.68
N GLY A 1041 28.01 32.34 -6.57
CA GLY A 1041 28.99 31.47 -5.93
C GLY A 1041 28.77 31.32 -4.43
N ALA A 1042 28.43 32.40 -3.73
CA ALA A 1042 28.13 32.37 -2.31
C ALA A 1042 26.84 31.59 -2.00
N LEU A 1043 25.80 31.77 -2.82
CA LEU A 1043 24.54 31.01 -2.73
C LEU A 1043 24.77 29.52 -2.95
N ALA A 1044 25.53 29.16 -4.00
CA ALA A 1044 25.86 27.78 -4.29
C ALA A 1044 26.76 27.14 -3.22
N THR A 1045 27.64 27.93 -2.59
CA THR A 1045 28.46 27.49 -1.45
C THR A 1045 27.59 27.18 -0.23
N ARG A 1046 26.61 28.04 0.09
CA ARG A 1046 25.67 27.77 1.20
C ARG A 1046 24.83 26.53 0.95
N TYR A 1047 24.28 26.41 -0.25
CA TYR A 1047 23.52 25.24 -0.67
C TYR A 1047 24.34 23.95 -0.53
N GLU A 1048 25.61 23.98 -0.96
CA GLU A 1048 26.52 22.84 -0.83
C GLU A 1048 26.73 22.44 0.65
N ARG A 1049 27.03 23.40 1.53
CA ARG A 1049 27.19 23.14 2.97
C ARG A 1049 25.93 22.52 3.59
N GLU A 1050 24.74 22.96 3.18
CA GLU A 1050 23.47 22.44 3.67
C GLU A 1050 23.27 20.97 3.27
N ILE A 1051 23.39 20.66 1.99
CA ILE A 1051 23.20 19.28 1.50
C ILE A 1051 24.30 18.33 1.99
N ASN A 1052 25.51 18.84 2.24
CA ASN A 1052 26.61 18.03 2.76
C ASN A 1052 26.37 17.59 4.20
N ARG A 1053 25.72 18.44 5.01
CA ARG A 1053 25.41 18.15 6.42
C ARG A 1053 24.15 17.31 6.62
N ALA A 1054 23.18 17.44 5.72
CA ALA A 1054 21.88 16.79 5.86
C ALA A 1054 21.92 15.25 5.81
N GLY A 1055 22.99 14.66 5.24
CA GLY A 1055 23.07 13.22 4.98
C GLY A 1055 23.76 12.37 6.06
N ASP A 1056 24.47 12.96 7.02
CA ASP A 1056 25.41 12.19 7.86
C ASP A 1056 24.73 11.13 8.74
N GLU A 1057 23.58 11.46 9.35
CA GLU A 1057 22.83 10.51 10.18
C GLU A 1057 22.25 9.35 9.36
N GLU A 1058 21.74 9.65 8.16
CA GLU A 1058 21.26 8.64 7.20
C GLU A 1058 22.40 7.72 6.77
N ILE A 1059 23.55 8.29 6.38
CA ILE A 1059 24.72 7.55 5.91
C ILE A 1059 25.20 6.59 7.00
N MET A 1060 25.34 7.08 8.24
CA MET A 1060 25.76 6.25 9.36
C MET A 1060 24.77 5.12 9.65
N SER A 1061 23.47 5.43 9.65
CA SER A 1061 22.41 4.44 9.86
C SER A 1061 22.44 3.36 8.78
N ARG A 1062 22.55 3.76 7.50
CA ARG A 1062 22.66 2.85 6.35
C ARG A 1062 23.91 2.00 6.41
N TRP A 1063 25.06 2.57 6.73
CA TRP A 1063 26.31 1.80 6.82
C TRP A 1063 26.27 0.75 7.93
N SER A 1064 25.73 1.09 9.09
CA SER A 1064 25.60 0.18 10.23
C SER A 1064 24.63 -0.96 9.91
N SER A 1065 23.44 -0.63 9.37
CA SER A 1065 22.37 -1.59 9.13
C SER A 1065 22.57 -2.46 7.88
N LYS A 1066 23.01 -1.86 6.76
CA LYS A 1066 23.10 -2.51 5.44
C LYS A 1066 24.48 -3.07 5.14
N ASN A 1067 25.54 -2.30 5.42
CA ASN A 1067 26.92 -2.69 5.11
C ASN A 1067 27.62 -3.42 6.27
N GLY A 1068 27.00 -3.46 7.46
CA GLY A 1068 27.56 -4.06 8.66
C GLY A 1068 28.78 -3.32 9.18
N VAL A 1069 28.91 -2.02 8.88
CA VAL A 1069 30.02 -1.19 9.34
C VAL A 1069 29.85 -0.92 10.83
N THR A 1070 30.87 -1.25 11.61
CA THR A 1070 30.92 -0.90 13.03
C THR A 1070 31.32 0.56 13.15
N ILE A 1071 30.40 1.40 13.62
CA ILE A 1071 30.63 2.83 13.86
C ILE A 1071 31.02 3.03 15.32
N THR A 1072 32.22 3.57 15.56
CA THR A 1072 32.69 3.99 16.88
C THR A 1072 32.41 5.48 17.05
N PRO A 1073 31.50 5.88 17.96
CA PRO A 1073 31.16 7.28 18.16
C PRO A 1073 32.30 8.02 18.88
N TYR A 1074 32.38 9.34 18.65
CA TYR A 1074 33.40 10.21 19.25
C TYR A 1074 33.54 10.05 20.78
N ALA A 1075 32.42 9.89 21.48
CA ALA A 1075 32.37 9.73 22.93
C ALA A 1075 33.07 8.46 23.45
N ASP A 1076 33.23 7.44 22.58
CA ASP A 1076 33.87 6.17 22.92
C ASP A 1076 35.38 6.14 22.59
N LEU A 1077 35.92 7.26 22.06
CA LEU A 1077 37.32 7.40 21.66
C LEU A 1077 38.16 8.06 22.75
N ASP A 1078 39.39 7.57 22.93
CA ASP A 1078 40.43 8.22 23.73
C ASP A 1078 41.08 9.36 22.92
N ILE A 1079 40.32 10.44 22.72
CA ILE A 1079 40.74 11.64 21.97
C ILE A 1079 42.01 12.27 22.58
N ASP A 1080 42.16 12.20 23.91
CA ASP A 1080 43.35 12.71 24.59
C ASP A 1080 44.62 11.97 24.14
N SER A 1081 44.56 10.65 23.91
CA SER A 1081 45.70 9.90 23.38
C SER A 1081 46.10 10.35 21.97
N PHE A 1082 45.14 10.67 21.12
CA PHE A 1082 45.40 11.17 19.76
C PHE A 1082 45.95 12.59 19.78
N LYS A 1083 45.40 13.49 20.60
CA LYS A 1083 45.89 14.87 20.80
C LYS A 1083 47.34 14.88 21.29
N ASN A 1084 47.65 14.05 22.30
CA ASN A 1084 49.01 13.96 22.85
C ASN A 1084 50.04 13.46 21.82
N ALA A 1085 49.65 12.59 20.90
CA ALA A 1085 50.56 12.05 19.89
C ALA A 1085 50.98 13.07 18.82
N VAL A 1086 50.13 14.06 18.54
CA VAL A 1086 50.41 15.16 17.60
C VAL A 1086 50.81 16.46 18.29
N ASP A 1087 51.15 16.42 19.58
CA ASP A 1087 51.66 17.60 20.28
C ASP A 1087 52.89 18.18 19.54
N GLY A 1088 52.96 19.51 19.47
CA GLY A 1088 53.96 20.25 18.69
C GLY A 1088 53.85 20.09 17.16
N ILE A 1089 52.71 19.67 16.61
CA ILE A 1089 52.49 19.64 15.14
C ILE A 1089 52.43 21.05 14.54
N ASP A 1090 51.85 22.02 15.24
CA ASP A 1090 51.75 23.42 14.79
C ASP A 1090 53.16 24.02 14.57
N ASP A 1091 54.08 23.84 15.53
CA ASP A 1091 55.48 24.29 15.43
C ASP A 1091 56.23 23.60 14.29
N TRP A 1092 55.95 22.31 14.07
CA TRP A 1092 56.51 21.56 12.95
C TRP A 1092 56.01 22.12 11.62
N PHE A 1093 54.71 22.38 11.51
CA PHE A 1093 54.10 22.93 10.30
C PHE A 1093 54.62 24.34 9.98
N ILE A 1094 54.74 25.22 10.98
CA ILE A 1094 55.37 26.54 10.83
C ILE A 1094 56.81 26.41 10.34
N SER A 1095 57.58 25.47 10.91
CA SER A 1095 58.96 25.24 10.52
C SER A 1095 59.08 24.72 9.08
N GLU A 1096 58.17 23.85 8.66
CA GLU A 1096 58.09 23.31 7.30
C GLU A 1096 57.76 24.41 6.28
N LEU A 1097 56.77 25.27 6.57
CA LEU A 1097 56.42 26.41 5.72
C LEU A 1097 57.59 27.40 5.60
N LYS A 1098 58.26 27.73 6.71
CA LYS A 1098 59.44 28.61 6.70
C LYS A 1098 60.61 28.02 5.90
N ALA A 1099 60.81 26.70 5.98
CA ALA A 1099 61.83 26.02 5.19
C ALA A 1099 61.57 26.14 3.67
N GLN A 1100 60.31 26.35 3.28
CA GLN A 1100 59.87 26.59 1.91
C GLN A 1100 59.78 28.08 1.54
N ASN A 1101 60.23 28.99 2.43
CA ASN A 1101 60.26 30.46 2.29
C ASN A 1101 58.89 31.17 2.41
N TYR A 1102 57.95 30.59 3.14
CA TYR A 1102 56.69 31.26 3.50
C TYR A 1102 56.86 32.03 4.83
N ASP A 1103 57.15 33.33 4.74
CA ASP A 1103 57.42 34.20 5.89
C ASP A 1103 56.15 34.53 6.71
N ASP A 1104 54.96 34.32 6.12
CA ASP A 1104 53.63 34.50 6.71
C ASP A 1104 53.16 33.30 7.57
N ALA A 1105 53.93 32.21 7.64
CA ALA A 1105 53.56 30.97 8.30
C ALA A 1105 53.07 31.13 9.75
N GLU A 1106 53.75 31.94 10.56
CA GLU A 1106 53.33 32.19 11.95
C GLU A 1106 52.00 32.94 12.04
N ALA A 1107 51.80 33.93 11.16
CA ALA A 1107 50.58 34.72 11.14
C ALA A 1107 49.39 33.87 10.67
N LEU A 1108 49.59 33.04 9.65
CA LEU A 1108 48.57 32.14 9.11
C LEU A 1108 48.13 31.11 10.16
N VAL A 1109 49.07 30.41 10.80
CA VAL A 1109 48.72 29.43 11.84
C VAL A 1109 48.06 30.10 13.05
N ALA A 1110 48.54 31.29 13.45
CA ALA A 1110 47.93 32.04 14.53
C ALA A 1110 46.49 32.49 14.21
N ALA A 1111 46.18 32.82 12.96
CA ALA A 1111 44.82 33.19 12.55
C ALA A 1111 43.82 32.03 12.73
N PHE A 1112 44.24 30.80 12.43
CA PHE A 1112 43.41 29.61 12.55
C PHE A 1112 43.30 29.04 13.99
N ARG A 1113 44.17 29.47 14.93
CA ARG A 1113 44.18 29.02 16.34
C ARG A 1113 43.64 30.05 17.33
N LYS A 1114 43.11 31.17 16.85
CA LYS A 1114 42.63 32.30 17.63
C LYS A 1114 41.15 32.17 17.94
#